data_AF-A0A6P5F0D2-F1
#
_entry.id   AF-A0A6P5F0D2-F1
#
_cell.length_a   1.000
_cell.length_b   1.000
_cell.length_c   1.000
_cell.angle_alpha   90.00
_cell.angle_beta   90.00
_cell.angle_gamma   90.00
#
_symmetry.space_group_name_H-M   'P 1'
#
loop_
_entity.id
_entity.type
_entity.pdbx_description
1 polymer ?
#
loop_
_entity_poly.entity_id
_entity_poly.type
_entity_poly.pdbx_seq_one_letter_code
_entity_poly.pdbx_strand_id
1 'polypeptide(L)'
;MAESSLVLPLSLLLPPQNPKSPPRSPPLRRRNLRPLTPKPLLSDVRRDLTSPSSPSTSAASAAAAASTRRRILTYYARLASKLARSGRLRDFLMVAESILTSDAAADDDSPQFVARLGVRMVSEGVSSLLWRGRLQEVLDFVREAERIGISSPLLFDATAMDDLATECRRLLDQDRLEEFVVLMETLAGYRFFVKDIIDPVDILKKLVKKRDLDLAVRYARVFPHSQLLLCFIIQEFGNKRDLTSAIRAFEVLKQQSGGINMFACRSIIDICGHCGDFLRSRIILEELLAEKIVPNVYVFNSLMNVNAHDLSYTLQAYKNMQNLGVAADLTSYNILLKACCNARRVDLAQNIYRDMKHLALNGALKLNVYTYSTMIKVFADAKMWQMALSIKDDMLISDVSPNMITWSSLISACAKSGLVDKAIQVFEEMLINGCEPNAQCCNIILCACVESSQNFQGAIQAFRRMQDIGITPDVVAYTTAIKACVENKKLKMAFSLFEEMKKFQLQPNWVTYNTLLRARSRYGSLYEVQQCLAVYQDMRKAGYSSNDYYLKELIEEWCEGVLCSKNQNQELVSDGSSVMKGESRKLYDLFLEKVAAHLQKDIGENQIIDIRGLTKVEARIIVLSVLRMIKESYLLGNTIQEEDMIIITGVGKEAKGAASHPLEVQQTLVGVLKNELGLDVMTGHRALCSGRAPPHSDSALRSPTVLEMTEVVEDYTHLARRPRDLGVLKVTRDSLQQWLQKKSSQGI
;
A
#
# COMPACT_ATOMS: atom_id res chain seq x y z
N MET A 1 -7.39 9.21 -2.74
CA MET A 1 -6.33 8.36 -2.19
C MET A 1 -5.28 8.22 -3.27
N ALA A 2 -4.07 8.71 -3.03
CA ALA A 2 -3.03 8.84 -4.04
C ALA A 2 -1.75 8.18 -3.52
N GLU A 3 -1.37 7.06 -4.14
CA GLU A 3 0.02 6.67 -4.27
C GLU A 3 0.44 7.07 -5.69
N SER A 4 1.29 8.08 -5.78
CA SER A 4 2.12 8.31 -6.97
C SER A 4 3.47 8.78 -6.45
N SER A 5 4.26 7.79 -6.02
CA SER A 5 5.66 7.89 -5.67
C SER A 5 6.47 8.37 -6.88
N LEU A 6 6.98 9.60 -6.82
CA LEU A 6 8.10 10.02 -7.65
C LEU A 6 9.39 9.67 -6.90
N VAL A 7 9.85 8.44 -7.06
CA VAL A 7 11.24 8.06 -6.80
C VAL A 7 12.00 8.31 -8.11
N LEU A 8 12.78 9.37 -8.15
CA LEU A 8 13.81 9.53 -9.17
C LEU A 8 15.04 8.72 -8.71
N PRO A 9 15.57 7.77 -9.50
CA PRO A 9 16.82 7.12 -9.18
C PRO A 9 17.99 8.11 -9.32
N LEU A 10 18.96 7.98 -8.43
CA LEU A 10 20.17 8.81 -8.28
C LEU A 10 21.14 8.76 -9.49
N SER A 11 20.76 8.15 -10.61
CA SER A 11 21.62 7.90 -11.77
C SER A 11 21.63 8.99 -12.84
N LEU A 12 20.98 10.15 -12.64
CA LEU A 12 20.83 11.20 -13.65
C LEU A 12 21.48 12.57 -13.32
N LEU A 13 22.45 12.64 -12.42
CA LEU A 13 23.16 13.90 -12.08
C LEU A 13 24.69 13.80 -12.24
N LEU A 14 25.16 13.22 -13.35
CA LEU A 14 26.53 13.43 -13.83
C LEU A 14 26.53 14.49 -14.95
N PRO A 15 27.54 15.38 -15.02
CA PRO A 15 27.65 16.34 -16.12
C PRO A 15 27.90 15.61 -17.45
N PRO A 16 27.61 16.24 -18.61
CA PRO A 16 27.73 15.60 -19.91
C PRO A 16 29.20 15.20 -20.17
N GLN A 17 29.42 13.94 -20.53
CA GLN A 17 30.69 13.48 -21.06
C GLN A 17 30.92 14.10 -22.46
N ASN A 18 32.08 14.72 -22.65
CA ASN A 18 32.54 15.20 -23.96
C ASN A 18 32.63 14.06 -25.00
N PRO A 19 32.43 14.34 -26.30
CA PRO A 19 32.24 13.31 -27.31
C PRO A 19 33.56 12.64 -27.75
N LYS A 20 33.50 11.30 -27.77
CA LYS A 20 34.24 10.31 -28.59
C LYS A 20 35.48 10.78 -29.38
N SER A 21 36.65 10.29 -28.95
CA SER A 21 37.84 10.10 -29.81
C SER A 21 37.69 8.83 -30.70
N PRO A 22 38.24 8.79 -31.93
CA PRO A 22 38.12 7.65 -32.84
C PRO A 22 39.10 6.50 -32.50
N PRO A 23 38.94 5.29 -33.11
CA PRO A 23 39.48 4.05 -32.57
C PRO A 23 40.97 3.82 -32.91
N ARG A 24 41.62 3.06 -32.03
CA ARG A 24 43.00 2.56 -32.19
C ARG A 24 43.11 1.59 -33.37
N SER A 25 44.18 1.72 -34.16
CA SER A 25 44.73 0.70 -35.07
C SER A 25 46.12 0.22 -34.59
N PRO A 26 46.59 -0.98 -35.00
CA PRO A 26 47.56 -1.82 -34.27
C PRO A 26 49.04 -1.53 -34.63
N PRO A 27 50.03 -2.15 -33.94
CA PRO A 27 51.39 -1.63 -33.87
C PRO A 27 52.27 -2.11 -35.03
N LEU A 28 53.16 -1.24 -35.50
CA LEU A 28 54.28 -1.62 -36.36
C LEU A 28 55.61 -1.14 -35.76
N ARG A 29 56.52 -2.12 -35.64
CA ARG A 29 57.94 -2.03 -35.28
C ARG A 29 58.66 -0.81 -35.89
N ARG A 30 59.59 -0.20 -35.13
CA ARG A 30 61.04 -0.20 -35.45
C ARG A 30 61.91 0.50 -34.38
N ARG A 31 63.17 0.07 -34.40
CA ARG A 31 64.34 0.31 -33.54
C ARG A 31 64.93 1.74 -33.62
N ASN A 32 65.62 2.09 -32.53
CA ASN A 32 66.87 2.84 -32.37
C ASN A 32 67.06 4.21 -33.05
N LEU A 33 67.34 5.25 -32.26
CA LEU A 33 68.66 5.92 -32.15
C LEU A 33 68.56 7.17 -31.22
N ARG A 34 69.63 7.42 -30.45
CA ARG A 34 69.83 8.57 -29.53
C ARG A 34 69.81 9.92 -30.26
N PRO A 35 69.69 11.04 -29.51
CA PRO A 35 70.51 12.21 -29.82
C PRO A 35 71.30 12.77 -28.63
N LEU A 36 72.41 13.41 -29.01
CA LEU A 36 73.41 14.11 -28.20
C LEU A 36 72.97 15.53 -27.82
N THR A 37 73.59 16.02 -26.75
CA THR A 37 73.65 17.39 -26.20
C THR A 37 74.18 18.46 -27.16
N PRO A 38 73.94 19.75 -26.86
CA PRO A 38 74.89 20.83 -27.15
C PRO A 38 75.35 21.63 -25.91
N LYS A 39 76.58 22.15 -26.00
CA LYS A 39 77.33 23.04 -25.08
C LYS A 39 76.76 24.48 -25.04
N PRO A 40 77.29 25.34 -24.15
CA PRO A 40 78.16 26.41 -24.65
C PRO A 40 79.46 26.65 -23.81
N LEU A 41 80.17 27.71 -24.19
CA LEU A 41 81.63 27.93 -24.26
C LEU A 41 82.33 28.51 -23.02
N LEU A 42 83.66 28.35 -23.07
CA LEU A 42 84.75 28.84 -22.20
C LEU A 42 84.85 30.37 -22.05
N SER A 43 85.38 30.80 -20.92
CA SER A 43 86.39 31.87 -20.84
C SER A 43 87.42 31.54 -19.74
N ASP A 44 88.62 32.08 -19.93
CA ASP A 44 89.92 31.50 -19.60
C ASP A 44 90.63 32.23 -18.43
N VAL A 45 91.51 31.47 -17.75
CA VAL A 45 92.83 31.88 -17.18
C VAL A 45 92.87 32.77 -15.90
N ARG A 46 93.32 32.17 -14.78
CA ARG A 46 94.71 32.32 -14.27
C ARG A 46 95.11 31.23 -13.26
N ARG A 47 96.36 30.81 -13.40
CA ARG A 47 97.13 29.85 -12.60
C ARG A 47 97.34 30.39 -11.17
N ASP A 48 97.40 29.50 -10.18
CA ASP A 48 98.59 29.41 -9.33
C ASP A 48 98.75 28.01 -8.73
N LEU A 49 100.01 27.60 -8.68
CA LEU A 49 100.52 26.30 -8.25
C LEU A 49 100.47 26.18 -6.72
N THR A 50 99.88 25.12 -6.18
CA THR A 50 100.35 24.50 -4.92
C THR A 50 100.07 22.99 -4.91
N SER A 51 100.97 22.27 -4.26
CA SER A 51 101.20 20.82 -4.19
C SER A 51 100.09 20.00 -3.51
N PRO A 52 100.10 18.65 -3.64
CA PRO A 52 99.08 17.79 -3.07
C PRO A 52 99.26 17.67 -1.55
N SER A 53 98.23 18.00 -0.78
CA SER A 53 98.16 17.66 0.65
C SER A 53 97.22 16.47 0.86
N SER A 54 97.73 15.55 1.67
CA SER A 54 97.13 14.29 2.13
C SER A 54 95.74 14.46 2.77
N PRO A 55 94.88 13.41 2.75
CA PRO A 55 93.59 13.46 3.42
C PRO A 55 93.82 13.56 4.92
N SER A 56 93.24 14.57 5.54
CA SER A 56 93.25 14.75 7.00
C SER A 56 92.56 13.58 7.70
N THR A 57 93.19 13.08 8.76
CA THR A 57 92.75 11.99 9.63
C THR A 57 91.38 12.20 10.29
N SER A 58 90.83 13.42 10.28
CA SER A 58 89.50 13.74 10.85
C SER A 58 88.33 13.22 9.98
N ALA A 59 88.45 13.28 8.64
CA ALA A 59 87.41 12.82 7.72
C ALA A 59 87.25 11.29 7.73
N ALA A 60 88.35 10.56 7.90
CA ALA A 60 88.34 9.11 8.06
C ALA A 60 87.69 8.66 9.38
N SER A 61 87.91 9.40 10.48
CA SER A 61 87.28 9.11 11.77
C SER A 61 85.77 9.37 11.77
N ALA A 62 85.33 10.45 11.10
CA ALA A 62 83.91 10.77 10.93
C ALA A 62 83.19 9.73 10.06
N ALA A 63 83.83 9.26 8.99
CA ALA A 63 83.30 8.18 8.14
C ALA A 63 83.21 6.83 8.87
N ALA A 64 84.18 6.51 9.72
CA ALA A 64 84.16 5.31 10.56
C ALA A 64 83.07 5.37 11.65
N ALA A 65 82.89 6.54 12.28
CA ALA A 65 81.81 6.78 13.24
C ALA A 65 80.42 6.67 12.57
N ALA A 66 80.24 7.24 11.37
CA ALA A 66 79.01 7.12 10.59
C ALA A 66 78.72 5.67 10.14
N SER A 67 79.75 4.91 9.74
CA SER A 67 79.65 3.48 9.42
C SER A 67 79.22 2.65 10.63
N THR A 68 79.78 2.95 11.81
CA THR A 68 79.44 2.29 13.08
C THR A 68 78.02 2.62 13.50
N ARG A 69 77.61 3.89 13.41
CA ARG A 69 76.24 4.36 13.67
C ARG A 69 75.21 3.69 12.74
N ARG A 70 75.52 3.56 11.45
CA ARG A 70 74.68 2.85 10.46
C ARG A 70 74.53 1.35 10.78
N ARG A 71 75.59 0.69 11.29
CA ARG A 71 75.53 -0.72 11.73
C ARG A 71 74.65 -0.88 12.96
N ILE A 72 74.73 0.04 13.91
CA ILE A 72 73.90 0.05 15.14
C ILE A 72 72.42 0.22 14.78
N LEU A 73 72.08 1.20 13.92
CA LEU A 73 70.70 1.38 13.45
C LEU A 73 70.17 0.14 12.72
N THR A 74 71.01 -0.48 11.88
CA THR A 74 70.64 -1.73 11.16
C THR A 74 70.41 -2.90 12.12
N TYR A 75 71.21 -3.01 13.18
CA TYR A 75 71.08 -4.05 14.20
C TYR A 75 69.75 -3.92 14.95
N TYR A 76 69.47 -2.73 15.49
CA TYR A 76 68.24 -2.51 16.25
C TYR A 76 66.99 -2.55 15.37
N ALA A 77 67.04 -2.05 14.13
CA ALA A 77 65.90 -2.17 13.21
C ALA A 77 65.59 -3.64 12.92
N ARG A 78 66.61 -4.50 12.76
CA ARG A 78 66.42 -5.96 12.60
C ARG A 78 65.92 -6.63 13.88
N LEU A 79 66.40 -6.22 15.05
CA LEU A 79 65.95 -6.74 16.34
C LEU A 79 64.46 -6.41 16.56
N ALA A 80 64.08 -5.14 16.40
CA ALA A 80 62.70 -4.68 16.47
C ALA A 80 61.83 -5.48 15.48
N SER A 81 62.22 -5.55 14.20
CA SER A 81 61.47 -6.30 13.18
C SER A 81 61.24 -7.78 13.55
N LYS A 82 62.25 -8.45 14.14
CA LYS A 82 62.12 -9.84 14.59
C LYS A 82 61.18 -9.97 15.79
N LEU A 83 61.23 -9.02 16.74
CA LEU A 83 60.32 -8.98 17.89
C LEU A 83 58.88 -8.79 17.40
N ALA A 84 58.66 -7.87 16.45
CA ALA A 84 57.34 -7.65 15.87
C ALA A 84 56.78 -8.92 15.21
N ARG A 85 57.56 -9.61 14.37
CA ARG A 85 57.16 -10.88 13.74
C ARG A 85 56.78 -11.97 14.74
N SER A 86 57.38 -11.97 15.93
CA SER A 86 57.04 -12.93 17.00
C SER A 86 55.74 -12.58 17.76
N GLY A 87 55.04 -11.50 17.36
CA GLY A 87 53.85 -10.99 18.04
C GLY A 87 54.16 -10.15 19.28
N ARG A 88 55.44 -9.83 19.55
CA ARG A 88 55.90 -9.04 20.70
C ARG A 88 55.96 -7.55 20.36
N LEU A 89 54.79 -6.97 20.04
CA LEU A 89 54.69 -5.58 19.57
C LEU A 89 55.07 -4.53 20.63
N ARG A 90 54.85 -4.81 21.93
CA ARG A 90 55.29 -3.92 23.02
C ARG A 90 56.82 -3.82 23.11
N ASP A 91 57.52 -4.94 22.95
CA ASP A 91 58.99 -4.95 22.96
C ASP A 91 59.57 -4.28 21.71
N PHE A 92 58.89 -4.41 20.57
CA PHE A 92 59.20 -3.61 19.39
C PHE A 92 59.12 -2.11 19.70
N LEU A 93 58.03 -1.65 20.33
CA LEU A 93 57.83 -0.23 20.66
C LEU A 93 58.91 0.29 21.61
N MET A 94 59.28 -0.47 22.64
CA MET A 94 60.37 -0.09 23.56
C MET A 94 61.71 0.09 22.83
N VAL A 95 62.06 -0.82 21.92
CA VAL A 95 63.30 -0.72 21.13
C VAL A 95 63.23 0.47 20.17
N ALA A 96 62.09 0.68 19.50
CA ALA A 96 61.89 1.80 18.60
C ALA A 96 61.94 3.15 19.32
N GLU A 97 61.25 3.28 20.45
CA GLU A 97 61.25 4.49 21.29
C GLU A 97 62.66 4.84 21.75
N SER A 98 63.45 3.87 22.21
CA SER A 98 64.82 4.11 22.69
C SER A 98 65.76 4.75 21.65
N ILE A 99 65.46 4.58 20.36
CA ILE A 99 66.24 5.11 19.24
C ILE A 99 65.65 6.41 18.72
N LEU A 100 64.33 6.47 18.64
CA LEU A 100 63.59 7.62 18.08
C LEU A 100 63.46 8.79 19.06
N THR A 101 63.61 8.57 20.37
CA THR A 101 63.50 9.60 21.42
C THR A 101 64.83 10.00 22.06
N SER A 102 65.95 9.43 21.61
CA SER A 102 67.27 9.75 22.16
C SER A 102 67.74 11.14 21.69
N ASP A 103 68.12 12.02 22.63
CA ASP A 103 68.71 13.35 22.38
C ASP A 103 69.98 13.33 21.50
N ALA A 104 70.53 12.14 21.22
CA ALA A 104 71.68 11.93 20.34
C ALA A 104 71.33 11.62 18.87
N ALA A 105 70.03 11.52 18.54
CA ALA A 105 69.55 11.38 17.18
C ALA A 105 69.78 12.70 16.44
N ALA A 106 70.81 12.75 15.60
CA ALA A 106 70.89 13.78 14.59
C ALA A 106 69.61 13.69 13.73
N ASP A 107 69.10 14.81 13.20
CA ASP A 107 67.87 14.87 12.39
C ASP A 107 67.78 13.84 11.22
N ASP A 108 68.89 13.18 10.88
CA ASP A 108 69.02 12.15 9.84
C ASP A 108 68.87 10.69 10.34
N ASP A 109 68.93 10.41 11.65
CA ASP A 109 68.94 9.03 12.19
C ASP A 109 67.52 8.40 12.26
N SER A 110 66.49 9.18 12.55
CA SER A 110 65.09 8.75 12.65
C SER A 110 64.49 8.22 11.34
N PRO A 111 64.54 8.95 10.20
CA PRO A 111 64.04 8.42 8.92
C PRO A 111 64.86 7.21 8.44
N GLN A 112 66.14 7.17 8.79
CA GLN A 112 67.06 6.09 8.46
C GLN A 112 66.81 4.80 9.26
N PHE A 113 66.35 4.89 10.50
CA PHE A 113 65.89 3.76 11.29
C PHE A 113 64.59 3.18 10.72
N VAL A 114 63.60 4.05 10.50
CA VAL A 114 62.27 3.68 9.97
C VAL A 114 62.40 3.02 8.59
N ALA A 115 63.23 3.54 7.69
CA ALA A 115 63.49 2.96 6.38
C ALA A 115 64.14 1.57 6.41
N ARG A 116 64.74 1.16 7.55
CA ARG A 116 65.40 -0.14 7.75
C ARG A 116 64.52 -1.13 8.51
N LEU A 117 63.35 -0.73 8.99
CA LEU A 117 62.38 -1.63 9.58
C LEU A 117 61.85 -2.60 8.50
N GLY A 118 61.76 -3.88 8.85
CA GLY A 118 61.16 -4.89 8.00
C GLY A 118 59.65 -4.77 8.02
N VAL A 119 59.09 -3.92 7.15
CA VAL A 119 57.64 -3.68 7.01
C VAL A 119 56.83 -4.99 7.02
N ARG A 120 57.24 -5.98 6.22
CA ARG A 120 56.60 -7.30 6.17
C ARG A 120 56.63 -8.04 7.51
N MET A 121 57.74 -7.97 8.25
CA MET A 121 57.86 -8.63 9.55
C MET A 121 56.97 -7.96 10.62
N VAL A 122 56.83 -6.64 10.55
CA VAL A 122 55.92 -5.89 11.42
C VAL A 122 54.47 -6.24 11.08
N SER A 123 54.13 -6.24 9.79
CA SER A 123 52.80 -6.61 9.29
C SER A 123 52.41 -8.05 9.66
N GLU A 124 53.31 -9.03 9.51
CA GLU A 124 53.09 -10.42 9.95
C GLU A 124 52.76 -10.52 11.46
N GLY A 125 53.40 -9.68 12.28
CA GLY A 125 53.11 -9.56 13.71
C GLY A 125 51.72 -9.00 13.98
N VAL A 126 51.32 -7.97 13.24
CA VAL A 126 49.99 -7.34 13.31
C VAL A 126 48.90 -8.32 12.85
N SER A 127 49.06 -8.97 11.69
CA SER A 127 48.19 -10.03 11.19
C SER A 127 47.97 -11.16 12.20
N SER A 128 49.03 -11.61 12.86
CA SER A 128 48.95 -12.66 13.89
C SER A 128 48.07 -12.26 15.08
N LEU A 129 48.07 -10.99 15.48
CA LEU A 129 47.19 -10.49 16.56
C LEU A 129 45.75 -10.29 16.09
N LEU A 130 45.55 -9.82 14.86
CA LEU A 130 44.23 -9.70 14.23
C LEU A 130 43.55 -11.08 14.11
N TRP A 131 44.29 -12.11 13.66
CA TRP A 131 43.78 -13.48 13.57
C TRP A 131 43.39 -14.08 14.93
N ARG A 132 44.02 -13.62 16.02
CA ARG A 132 43.69 -14.00 17.40
C ARG A 132 42.56 -13.17 18.00
N GLY A 133 41.94 -12.26 17.23
CA GLY A 133 40.87 -11.37 17.70
C GLY A 133 41.34 -10.30 18.70
N ARG A 134 42.65 -10.03 18.80
CA ARG A 134 43.23 -9.07 19.76
C ARG A 134 43.31 -7.66 19.16
N LEU A 135 42.19 -7.17 18.62
CA LEU A 135 42.12 -5.89 17.91
C LEU A 135 42.55 -4.68 18.75
N GLN A 136 42.19 -4.64 20.04
CA GLN A 136 42.57 -3.53 20.92
C GLN A 136 44.08 -3.39 21.07
N GLU A 137 44.81 -4.50 21.11
CA GLU A 137 46.28 -4.46 21.19
C GLU A 137 46.92 -3.98 19.89
N VAL A 138 46.29 -4.27 18.76
CA VAL A 138 46.70 -3.73 17.46
C VAL A 138 46.44 -2.22 17.41
N LEU A 139 45.30 -1.76 17.91
CA LEU A 139 44.99 -0.33 17.98
C LEU A 139 45.96 0.40 18.90
N ASP A 140 46.17 -0.10 20.13
CA ASP A 140 47.12 0.47 21.09
C ASP A 140 48.54 0.52 20.50
N PHE A 141 48.94 -0.53 19.78
CA PHE A 141 50.20 -0.55 19.05
C PHE A 141 50.28 0.55 17.99
N VAL A 142 49.23 0.75 17.18
CA VAL A 142 49.18 1.82 16.17
C VAL A 142 49.23 3.21 16.83
N ARG A 143 48.50 3.42 17.93
CA ARG A 143 48.52 4.70 18.67
C ARG A 143 49.94 5.05 19.11
N GLU A 144 50.62 4.07 19.69
CA GLU A 144 51.95 4.25 20.26
C GLU A 144 53.03 4.37 19.17
N ALA A 145 52.88 3.63 18.06
CA ALA A 145 53.76 3.74 16.91
C ALA A 145 53.69 5.12 16.24
N GLU A 146 52.48 5.68 16.06
CA GLU A 146 52.30 7.05 15.54
C GLU A 146 52.86 8.10 16.52
N ARG A 147 52.70 7.90 17.84
CA ARG A 147 53.28 8.78 18.87
C ARG A 147 54.81 8.91 18.75
N ILE A 148 55.50 7.82 18.45
CA ILE A 148 56.97 7.79 18.28
C ILE A 148 57.43 8.10 16.85
N GLY A 149 56.52 8.49 15.94
CA GLY A 149 56.85 8.93 14.58
C GLY A 149 56.95 7.81 13.53
N ILE A 150 56.42 6.61 13.80
CA ILE A 150 56.29 5.53 12.82
C ILE A 150 54.92 5.62 12.16
N SER A 151 54.89 5.96 10.86
CA SER A 151 53.64 6.14 10.12
C SER A 151 52.86 4.82 9.97
N SER A 152 51.56 4.86 10.26
CA SER A 152 50.64 3.72 10.19
C SER A 152 50.63 2.92 8.87
N PRO A 153 50.80 3.50 7.66
CA PRO A 153 50.89 2.72 6.42
C PRO A 153 52.11 1.79 6.35
N LEU A 154 53.15 2.02 7.18
CA LEU A 154 54.31 1.13 7.28
C LEU A 154 54.06 -0.08 8.18
N LEU A 155 52.98 -0.06 8.97
CA LEU A 155 52.63 -1.13 9.91
C LEU A 155 51.75 -2.20 9.27
N PHE A 156 51.07 -1.87 8.16
CA PHE A 156 50.14 -2.75 7.46
C PHE A 156 50.56 -2.90 6.00
N ASP A 157 50.87 -4.14 5.59
CA ASP A 157 50.92 -4.52 4.19
C ASP A 157 49.53 -4.97 3.69
N ALA A 158 49.44 -5.36 2.42
CA ALA A 158 48.17 -5.80 1.83
C ALA A 158 47.51 -6.95 2.61
N THR A 159 48.31 -7.85 3.22
CA THR A 159 47.76 -8.99 3.97
C THR A 159 47.18 -8.57 5.31
N ALA A 160 47.87 -7.70 6.06
CA ALA A 160 47.32 -7.16 7.31
C ALA A 160 46.11 -6.26 7.08
N MET A 161 46.03 -5.59 5.92
CA MET A 161 44.83 -4.84 5.52
C MET A 161 43.62 -5.76 5.30
N ASP A 162 43.81 -6.90 4.63
CA ASP A 162 42.75 -7.90 4.42
C ASP A 162 42.30 -8.56 5.73
N ASP A 163 43.24 -8.83 6.64
CA ASP A 163 42.95 -9.36 7.98
C ASP A 163 42.14 -8.34 8.81
N LEU A 164 42.50 -7.06 8.77
CA LEU A 164 41.77 -5.99 9.44
C LEU A 164 40.35 -5.83 8.85
N ALA A 165 40.22 -5.90 7.52
CA ALA A 165 38.91 -5.87 6.86
C ALA A 165 38.03 -7.07 7.25
N THR A 166 38.64 -8.25 7.45
CA THR A 166 37.94 -9.46 7.89
C THR A 166 37.45 -9.33 9.32
N GLU A 167 38.26 -8.76 10.21
CA GLU A 167 37.84 -8.48 11.59
C GLU A 167 36.71 -7.43 11.64
N CYS A 168 36.76 -6.40 10.80
CA CYS A 168 35.67 -5.45 10.62
C CYS A 168 34.37 -6.14 10.18
N ARG A 169 34.42 -7.04 9.19
CA ARG A 169 33.25 -7.83 8.75
C ARG A 169 32.72 -8.72 9.88
N ARG A 170 33.60 -9.36 10.66
CA ARG A 170 33.23 -10.18 11.82
C ARG A 170 32.44 -9.37 12.87
N LEU A 171 32.85 -8.14 13.17
CA LEU A 171 32.11 -7.25 14.08
C LEU A 171 30.72 -6.90 13.54
N LEU A 172 30.60 -6.67 12.24
CA LEU A 172 29.34 -6.37 11.58
C LEU A 172 28.38 -7.58 11.56
N ASP A 173 28.91 -8.80 11.34
CA ASP A 173 28.15 -10.05 11.38
C ASP A 173 27.64 -10.34 12.79
N GLN A 174 28.43 -10.01 13.82
CA GLN A 174 28.04 -10.09 15.23
C GLN A 174 27.13 -8.95 15.70
N ASP A 175 26.78 -8.01 14.81
CA ASP A 175 25.92 -6.85 15.10
C ASP A 175 26.45 -5.90 16.20
N ARG A 176 27.77 -5.95 16.45
CA ARG A 176 28.52 -5.10 17.40
C ARG A 176 28.88 -3.76 16.77
N LEU A 177 27.85 -3.00 16.39
CA LEU A 177 28.00 -1.77 15.60
C LEU A 177 28.74 -0.65 16.34
N GLU A 178 28.61 -0.54 17.66
CA GLU A 178 29.30 0.49 18.45
C GLU A 178 30.82 0.33 18.39
N GLU A 179 31.30 -0.88 18.63
CA GLU A 179 32.73 -1.21 18.54
C GLU A 179 33.27 -1.02 17.12
N PHE A 180 32.46 -1.37 16.10
CA PHE A 180 32.81 -1.12 14.71
C PHE A 180 32.96 0.38 14.42
N VAL A 181 32.04 1.23 14.87
CA VAL A 181 32.14 2.68 14.63
C VAL A 181 33.33 3.29 15.38
N VAL A 182 33.58 2.90 16.64
CA VAL A 182 34.75 3.34 17.42
C VAL A 182 36.06 2.92 16.72
N LEU A 183 36.11 1.71 16.18
CA LEU A 183 37.23 1.24 15.37
C LEU A 183 37.43 2.15 14.15
N MET A 184 36.38 2.40 13.37
CA MET A 184 36.46 3.24 12.17
C MET A 184 36.86 4.68 12.47
N GLU A 185 36.36 5.28 13.56
CA GLU A 185 36.81 6.59 14.05
C GLU A 185 38.30 6.59 14.43
N THR A 186 38.74 5.54 15.14
CA THR A 186 40.14 5.40 15.55
C THR A 186 41.05 5.32 14.34
N LEU A 187 40.70 4.48 13.34
CA LEU A 187 41.47 4.35 12.11
C LEU A 187 41.51 5.65 11.31
N ALA A 188 40.38 6.34 11.17
CA ALA A 188 40.33 7.62 10.47
C ALA A 188 41.13 8.74 11.15
N GLY A 189 41.22 8.73 12.49
CA GLY A 189 42.08 9.64 13.26
C GLY A 189 43.56 9.57 12.83
N TYR A 190 44.01 8.40 12.38
CA TYR A 190 45.37 8.18 11.86
C TYR A 190 45.46 8.29 10.33
N ARG A 191 44.43 8.87 9.67
CA ARG A 191 44.29 8.95 8.20
C ARG A 191 44.32 7.58 7.51
N PHE A 192 43.87 6.56 8.23
CA PHE A 192 43.92 5.18 7.79
C PHE A 192 42.52 4.71 7.42
N PHE A 193 42.29 4.41 6.14
CA PHE A 193 41.00 3.93 5.65
C PHE A 193 41.17 2.53 5.07
N VAL A 194 40.47 1.57 5.65
CA VAL A 194 40.39 0.22 5.10
C VAL A 194 39.47 0.29 3.88
N LYS A 195 40.05 0.20 2.69
CA LYS A 195 39.30 0.13 1.45
C LYS A 195 38.50 -1.19 1.43
N ASP A 196 37.32 -1.16 0.82
CA ASP A 196 36.57 -2.37 0.48
C ASP A 196 35.99 -3.20 1.65
N ILE A 197 35.65 -2.58 2.80
CA ILE A 197 34.92 -3.29 3.88
C ILE A 197 33.45 -3.50 3.50
N ILE A 198 32.68 -2.42 3.33
CA ILE A 198 31.25 -2.35 2.93
C ILE A 198 30.94 -0.88 2.56
N ASP A 199 29.95 -0.64 1.71
CA ASP A 199 29.45 0.70 1.39
C ASP A 199 28.97 1.44 2.67
N PRO A 200 29.49 2.64 2.99
CA PRO A 200 29.04 3.43 4.14
C PRO A 200 27.53 3.59 4.22
N VAL A 201 26.84 3.64 3.09
CA VAL A 201 25.37 3.74 3.01
C VAL A 201 24.68 2.52 3.63
N ASP A 202 25.21 1.31 3.42
CA ASP A 202 24.61 0.08 3.94
C ASP A 202 24.75 -0.02 5.46
N ILE A 203 25.89 0.41 6.00
CA ILE A 203 26.09 0.51 7.46
C ILE A 203 25.12 1.55 8.05
N LEU A 204 24.96 2.70 7.40
CA LEU A 204 24.02 3.73 7.84
C LEU A 204 22.58 3.21 7.83
N LYS A 205 22.14 2.46 6.80
CA LYS A 205 20.81 1.81 6.80
C LYS A 205 20.64 0.88 8.00
N LYS A 206 21.67 0.10 8.35
CA LYS A 206 21.65 -0.80 9.51
C LYS A 206 21.57 -0.04 10.85
N LEU A 207 22.32 1.06 10.99
CA LEU A 207 22.27 1.94 12.17
C LEU A 207 20.91 2.63 12.32
N VAL A 208 20.37 3.18 11.23
CA VAL A 208 19.02 3.79 11.21
C VAL A 208 17.94 2.72 11.45
N LYS A 209 18.17 1.44 11.13
CA LYS A 209 17.27 0.32 11.50
C LYS A 209 17.21 0.10 13.00
N LYS A 210 18.31 0.29 13.73
CA LYS A 210 18.33 0.26 15.19
C LYS A 210 17.81 1.55 15.85
N ARG A 211 17.49 2.59 15.06
CA ARG A 211 17.10 3.93 15.52
C ARG A 211 18.16 4.61 16.40
N ASP A 212 19.43 4.29 16.17
CA ASP A 212 20.55 4.91 16.88
C ASP A 212 21.12 6.06 16.04
N LEU A 213 20.62 7.27 16.30
CA LEU A 213 21.05 8.47 15.59
C LEU A 213 22.49 8.85 15.97
N ASP A 214 22.82 8.80 17.25
CA ASP A 214 24.10 9.29 17.77
C ASP A 214 25.26 8.48 17.17
N LEU A 215 25.07 7.16 17.04
CA LEU A 215 26.04 6.28 16.39
C LEU A 215 26.12 6.49 14.86
N ALA A 216 24.99 6.73 14.19
CA ALA A 216 24.95 7.02 12.76
C ALA A 216 25.65 8.34 12.40
N VAL A 217 25.44 9.39 13.19
CA VAL A 217 26.10 10.70 13.03
C VAL A 217 27.61 10.58 13.23
N ARG A 218 28.03 9.87 14.28
CA ARG A 218 29.45 9.59 14.56
C ARG A 218 30.11 8.89 13.38
N TYR A 219 29.50 7.82 12.88
CA TYR A 219 30.01 7.10 11.72
C TYR A 219 30.08 7.97 10.45
N ALA A 220 29.04 8.78 10.17
CA ALA A 220 29.05 9.66 9.00
C ALA A 220 30.18 10.70 9.03
N ARG A 221 30.56 11.20 10.21
CA ARG A 221 31.64 12.20 10.40
C ARG A 221 33.04 11.65 10.11
N VAL A 222 33.21 10.32 10.09
CA VAL A 222 34.47 9.65 9.74
C VAL A 222 34.89 9.96 8.29
N PHE A 223 33.91 10.20 7.40
CA PHE A 223 34.17 10.32 5.97
C PHE A 223 34.29 11.79 5.51
N PRO A 224 35.13 12.08 4.49
CA PRO A 224 35.27 13.42 3.92
C PRO A 224 33.95 14.02 3.38
N HIS A 225 33.02 13.18 2.91
CA HIS A 225 31.71 13.59 2.40
C HIS A 225 30.59 13.48 3.45
N SER A 226 30.90 13.81 4.70
CA SER A 226 29.97 13.67 5.84
C SER A 226 28.63 14.40 5.64
N GLN A 227 28.60 15.55 4.96
CA GLN A 227 27.36 16.26 4.66
C GLN A 227 26.38 15.44 3.81
N LEU A 228 26.86 14.70 2.80
CA LEU A 228 26.00 13.85 1.96
C LEU A 228 25.45 12.66 2.75
N LEU A 229 26.27 12.08 3.63
CA LEU A 229 25.87 10.99 4.51
C LEU A 229 24.85 11.44 5.57
N LEU A 230 24.98 12.66 6.10
CA LEU A 230 23.98 13.26 6.99
C LEU A 230 22.66 13.54 6.27
N CYS A 231 22.69 14.04 5.03
CA CYS A 231 21.48 14.15 4.20
C CYS A 231 20.79 12.79 4.01
N PHE A 232 21.56 11.73 3.78
CA PHE A 232 21.05 10.36 3.70
C PHE A 232 20.40 9.91 5.02
N ILE A 233 21.05 10.14 6.16
CA ILE A 233 20.50 9.83 7.50
C ILE A 233 19.15 10.54 7.72
N ILE A 234 19.05 11.84 7.38
CA ILE A 234 17.82 12.61 7.51
C ILE A 234 16.69 11.96 6.69
N GLN A 235 16.96 11.57 5.45
CA GLN A 235 15.97 10.91 4.59
C GLN A 235 15.54 9.53 5.10
N GLU A 236 16.49 8.71 5.57
CA GLU A 236 16.20 7.37 6.09
C GLU A 236 15.35 7.40 7.37
N PHE A 237 15.63 8.33 8.29
CA PHE A 237 14.77 8.53 9.46
C PHE A 237 13.39 9.08 9.05
N GLY A 238 13.36 9.97 8.06
CA GLY A 238 12.14 10.48 7.44
C GLY A 238 11.23 9.39 6.86
N ASN A 239 11.80 8.46 6.09
CA ASN A 239 11.09 7.31 5.54
C ASN A 239 10.46 6.41 6.63
N LYS A 240 11.05 6.40 7.83
CA LYS A 240 10.54 5.68 9.01
C LYS A 240 9.58 6.51 9.86
N ARG A 241 9.28 7.74 9.45
CA ARG A 241 8.45 8.71 10.18
C ARG A 241 8.98 9.03 11.59
N ASP A 242 10.30 8.98 11.78
CA ASP A 242 10.95 9.43 13.02
C ASP A 242 11.42 10.88 12.86
N LEU A 243 10.50 11.80 13.13
CA LEU A 243 10.72 13.24 12.97
C LEU A 243 11.78 13.78 13.94
N THR A 244 11.80 13.30 15.19
CA THR A 244 12.73 13.78 16.22
C THR A 244 14.18 13.49 15.83
N SER A 245 14.46 12.27 15.38
CA SER A 245 15.81 11.88 14.94
C SER A 245 16.22 12.62 13.67
N ALA A 246 15.30 12.81 12.71
CA ALA A 246 15.56 13.57 11.49
C ALA A 246 15.88 15.05 11.78
N ILE A 247 15.17 15.69 12.71
CA ILE A 247 15.44 17.08 13.13
C ILE A 247 16.80 17.18 13.82
N ARG A 248 17.11 16.30 14.78
CA ARG A 248 18.43 16.27 15.43
C ARG A 248 19.56 16.08 14.42
N ALA A 249 19.39 15.20 13.43
CA ALA A 249 20.36 15.01 12.35
C ALA A 249 20.53 16.28 11.49
N PHE A 250 19.43 16.99 11.21
CA PHE A 250 19.44 18.25 10.48
C PHE A 250 20.14 19.37 11.26
N GLU A 251 19.92 19.48 12.57
CA GLU A 251 20.62 20.42 13.45
C GLU A 251 22.13 20.15 13.46
N VAL A 252 22.54 18.87 13.52
CA VAL A 252 23.94 18.48 13.41
C VAL A 252 24.54 18.90 12.07
N LEU A 253 23.82 18.69 10.96
CA LEU A 253 24.26 19.11 9.63
C LEU A 253 24.39 20.64 9.55
N LYS A 254 23.45 21.39 10.15
CA LYS A 254 23.46 22.86 10.21
C LYS A 254 24.69 23.41 10.94
N GLN A 255 25.17 22.70 11.97
CA GLN A 255 26.36 23.08 12.75
C GLN A 255 27.69 22.81 12.01
N GLN A 256 27.70 21.98 10.96
CA GLN A 256 28.93 21.72 10.19
C GLN A 256 29.27 22.91 9.27
N SER A 257 30.54 23.31 9.27
CA SER A 257 31.07 24.38 8.42
C SER A 257 30.71 24.16 6.94
N GLY A 258 30.03 25.12 6.30
CA GLY A 258 29.63 24.99 4.89
C GLY A 258 28.32 25.68 4.47
N GLY A 259 27.62 26.32 5.42
CA GLY A 259 26.32 26.95 5.16
C GLY A 259 25.19 25.92 5.13
N ILE A 260 23.94 26.42 5.14
CA ILE A 260 22.78 25.54 5.19
C ILE A 260 22.61 24.80 3.85
N ASN A 261 22.59 23.47 3.92
CA ASN A 261 22.33 22.64 2.76
C ASN A 261 20.85 22.72 2.35
N MET A 262 20.55 23.39 1.24
CA MET A 262 19.19 23.58 0.72
C MET A 262 18.47 22.26 0.42
N PHE A 263 19.20 21.21 0.03
CA PHE A 263 18.62 19.88 -0.18
C PHE A 263 18.17 19.26 1.14
N ALA A 264 18.94 19.46 2.21
CA ALA A 264 18.57 19.02 3.55
C ALA A 264 17.36 19.80 4.08
N CYS A 265 17.29 21.12 3.86
CA CYS A 265 16.11 21.94 4.20
C CYS A 265 14.85 21.44 3.51
N ARG A 266 14.92 21.21 2.19
CA ARG A 266 13.80 20.64 1.44
C ARG A 266 13.40 19.28 2.02
N SER A 267 14.37 18.40 2.25
CA SER A 267 14.11 17.05 2.76
C SER A 267 13.43 17.08 4.12
N ILE A 268 13.91 17.90 5.07
CA ILE A 268 13.30 17.98 6.40
C ILE A 268 11.89 18.60 6.36
N ILE A 269 11.63 19.55 5.45
CA ILE A 269 10.28 20.11 5.22
C ILE A 269 9.34 19.03 4.67
N ASP A 270 9.76 18.26 3.66
CA ASP A 270 8.96 17.16 3.10
C ASP A 270 8.65 16.11 4.19
N ILE A 271 9.64 15.77 5.03
CA ILE A 271 9.47 14.84 6.17
C ILE A 271 8.47 15.39 7.21
N CYS A 272 8.53 16.70 7.53
CA CYS A 272 7.56 17.35 8.39
C CYS A 272 6.13 17.18 7.86
N GLY A 273 5.94 17.32 6.54
CA GLY A 273 4.67 17.08 5.88
C GLY A 273 4.19 15.62 5.97
N HIS A 274 5.08 14.65 5.78
CA HIS A 274 4.75 13.23 5.94
C HIS A 274 4.39 12.84 7.38
N CYS A 275 4.97 13.53 8.37
CA CYS A 275 4.70 13.32 9.79
C CYS A 275 3.52 14.15 10.31
N GLY A 276 2.97 15.06 9.50
CA GLY A 276 1.85 15.92 9.87
C GLY A 276 2.21 17.15 10.72
N ASP A 277 3.50 17.41 10.97
CA ASP A 277 3.97 18.58 11.71
C ASP A 277 4.29 19.74 10.75
N PHE A 278 3.24 20.37 10.24
CA PHE A 278 3.38 21.52 9.34
C PHE A 278 3.94 22.75 10.04
N LEU A 279 3.75 22.93 11.35
CA LEU A 279 4.29 24.09 12.09
C LEU A 279 5.82 24.09 12.09
N ARG A 280 6.44 22.93 12.29
CA ARG A 280 7.90 22.80 12.18
C ARG A 280 8.44 23.20 10.80
N SER A 281 7.71 22.87 9.73
CA SER A 281 8.11 23.32 8.40
C SER A 281 8.15 24.85 8.26
N ARG A 282 7.25 25.57 8.95
CA ARG A 282 7.21 27.05 8.94
C ARG A 282 8.38 27.65 9.71
N ILE A 283 8.69 27.08 10.89
CA ILE A 283 9.82 27.50 11.72
C ILE A 283 11.13 27.39 10.94
N ILE A 284 11.32 26.32 10.15
CA ILE A 284 12.51 26.16 9.30
C ILE A 284 12.65 27.32 8.31
N LEU A 285 11.56 27.80 7.70
CA LEU A 285 11.62 28.99 6.83
C LEU A 285 11.97 30.25 7.63
N GLU A 286 11.34 30.46 8.78
CA GLU A 286 11.60 31.62 9.63
C GLU A 286 13.06 31.68 10.08
N GLU A 287 13.65 30.55 10.45
CA GLU A 287 15.08 30.43 10.75
C GLU A 287 15.97 30.81 9.56
N LEU A 288 15.68 30.30 8.36
CA LEU A 288 16.42 30.66 7.14
C LEU A 288 16.39 32.17 6.88
N LEU A 289 15.22 32.79 7.03
CA LEU A 289 15.05 34.23 6.83
C LEU A 289 15.74 35.05 7.94
N ALA A 290 15.70 34.59 9.19
CA ALA A 290 16.41 35.22 10.31
C ALA A 290 17.93 35.21 10.11
N GLU A 291 18.47 34.14 9.52
CA GLU A 291 19.88 34.01 9.14
C GLU A 291 20.23 34.72 7.82
N LYS A 292 19.26 35.42 7.20
CA LYS A 292 19.39 36.12 5.90
C LYS A 292 19.80 35.20 4.74
N ILE A 293 19.45 33.92 4.84
CA ILE A 293 19.70 32.93 3.80
C ILE A 293 18.48 32.89 2.88
N VAL A 294 18.67 33.19 1.59
CA VAL A 294 17.59 33.16 0.59
C VAL A 294 17.28 31.72 0.19
N PRO A 295 16.09 31.18 0.48
CA PRO A 295 15.73 29.83 0.04
C PRO A 295 15.56 29.78 -1.47
N ASN A 296 15.92 28.65 -2.08
CA ASN A 296 15.68 28.44 -3.51
C ASN A 296 14.22 28.02 -3.79
N VAL A 297 13.86 27.97 -5.08
CA VAL A 297 12.50 27.58 -5.53
C VAL A 297 12.04 26.22 -5.00
N TYR A 298 12.95 25.26 -4.84
CA TYR A 298 12.60 23.92 -4.36
C TYR A 298 12.19 23.92 -2.88
N VAL A 299 12.85 24.72 -2.05
CA VAL A 299 12.49 24.88 -0.63
C VAL A 299 11.12 25.56 -0.50
N PHE A 300 10.88 26.63 -1.26
CA PHE A 300 9.56 27.28 -1.29
C PHE A 300 8.46 26.33 -1.78
N ASN A 301 8.70 25.56 -2.84
CA ASN A 301 7.73 24.61 -3.37
C ASN A 301 7.40 23.50 -2.35
N SER A 302 8.40 22.91 -1.72
CA SER A 302 8.20 21.92 -0.65
C SER A 302 7.38 22.50 0.51
N LEU A 303 7.74 23.69 0.98
CA LEU A 303 7.05 24.39 2.06
C LEU A 303 5.59 24.71 1.72
N MET A 304 5.34 25.27 0.54
CA MET A 304 4.00 25.59 0.06
C MET A 304 3.15 24.34 -0.10
N ASN A 305 3.73 23.23 -0.57
CA ASN A 305 2.99 21.97 -0.78
C ASN A 305 2.60 21.30 0.54
N VAL A 306 3.52 21.26 1.51
CA VAL A 306 3.25 20.74 2.87
C VAL A 306 2.14 21.54 3.55
N ASN A 307 2.14 22.86 3.33
CA ASN A 307 1.14 23.77 3.91
C ASN A 307 -0.07 24.01 3.00
N ALA A 308 -0.29 23.24 1.93
CA ALA A 308 -1.36 23.49 0.95
C ALA A 308 -2.80 23.35 1.50
N HIS A 309 -2.95 22.93 2.76
CA HIS A 309 -4.24 22.94 3.47
C HIS A 309 -4.58 24.33 4.05
N ASP A 310 -3.58 25.18 4.29
CA ASP A 310 -3.71 26.54 4.79
C ASP A 310 -3.37 27.54 3.68
N LEU A 311 -4.40 27.95 2.94
CA LEU A 311 -4.25 28.87 1.82
C LEU A 311 -3.61 30.21 2.23
N SER A 312 -3.88 30.70 3.44
CA SER A 312 -3.37 32.00 3.90
C SER A 312 -1.84 31.98 4.00
N TYR A 313 -1.31 30.91 4.60
CA TYR A 313 0.13 30.71 4.71
C TYR A 313 0.78 30.42 3.35
N THR A 314 0.18 29.58 2.51
CA THR A 314 0.72 29.29 1.17
C THR A 314 0.87 30.57 0.33
N LEU A 315 -0.12 31.46 0.36
CA LEU A 315 -0.06 32.74 -0.34
C LEU A 315 0.98 33.69 0.28
N GLN A 316 1.14 33.69 1.61
CA GLN A 316 2.20 34.45 2.27
C GLN A 316 3.59 33.95 1.88
N ALA A 317 3.80 32.63 1.86
CA ALA A 317 5.05 32.02 1.43
C ALA A 317 5.37 32.36 -0.04
N TYR A 318 4.36 32.37 -0.92
CA TYR A 318 4.51 32.82 -2.30
C TYR A 318 4.88 34.30 -2.41
N LYS A 319 4.26 35.18 -1.64
CA LYS A 319 4.65 36.60 -1.57
C LYS A 319 6.08 36.77 -1.07
N ASN A 320 6.49 36.01 -0.06
CA ASN A 320 7.86 36.02 0.44
C ASN A 320 8.85 35.59 -0.66
N MET A 321 8.52 34.54 -1.41
CA MET A 321 9.29 34.07 -2.56
C MET A 321 9.47 35.19 -3.62
N GLN A 322 8.39 35.91 -3.94
CA GLN A 322 8.43 37.05 -4.88
C GLN A 322 9.27 38.22 -4.33
N ASN A 323 9.10 38.58 -3.06
CA ASN A 323 9.83 39.68 -2.41
C ASN A 323 11.34 39.43 -2.34
N LEU A 324 11.75 38.15 -2.27
CA LEU A 324 13.16 37.75 -2.29
C LEU A 324 13.72 37.57 -3.72
N GLY A 325 12.92 37.84 -4.75
CA GLY A 325 13.36 37.73 -6.15
C GLY A 325 13.52 36.29 -6.65
N VAL A 326 12.92 35.30 -5.97
CA VAL A 326 12.98 33.90 -6.39
C VAL A 326 11.88 33.65 -7.43
N ALA A 327 12.27 33.34 -8.66
CA ALA A 327 11.34 33.11 -9.76
C ALA A 327 10.49 31.85 -9.51
N ALA A 328 9.16 32.01 -9.57
CA ALA A 328 8.21 30.92 -9.45
C ALA A 328 8.23 30.03 -10.69
N ASP A 329 8.30 28.71 -10.47
CA ASP A 329 8.26 27.72 -11.54
C ASP A 329 6.86 27.11 -11.67
N LEU A 330 6.71 26.19 -12.62
CA LEU A 330 5.44 25.51 -12.84
C LEU A 330 4.92 24.78 -11.60
N THR A 331 5.85 24.20 -10.83
CA THR A 331 5.52 23.48 -9.59
C THR A 331 4.93 24.44 -8.56
N SER A 332 5.49 25.64 -8.41
CA SER A 332 4.96 26.70 -7.54
C SER A 332 3.49 26.98 -7.87
N TYR A 333 3.18 27.20 -9.15
CA TYR A 333 1.81 27.50 -9.58
C TYR A 333 0.83 26.34 -9.41
N ASN A 334 1.25 25.10 -9.70
CA ASN A 334 0.41 23.92 -9.47
C ASN A 334 0.05 23.75 -7.99
N ILE A 335 0.99 24.03 -7.09
CA ILE A 335 0.75 24.00 -5.64
C ILE A 335 -0.25 25.09 -5.23
N LEU A 336 -0.09 26.31 -5.76
CA LEU A 336 -1.00 27.43 -5.49
C LEU A 336 -2.43 27.11 -5.96
N LEU A 337 -2.58 26.56 -7.16
CA LEU A 337 -3.88 26.13 -7.69
C LEU A 337 -4.49 25.04 -6.81
N LYS A 338 -3.71 24.04 -6.39
CA LYS A 338 -4.14 22.99 -5.47
C LYS A 338 -4.60 23.56 -4.13
N ALA A 339 -3.85 24.49 -3.54
CA ALA A 339 -4.21 25.15 -2.28
C ALA A 339 -5.52 25.95 -2.41
N CYS A 340 -5.70 26.68 -3.51
CA CYS A 340 -6.95 27.39 -3.79
C CYS A 340 -8.14 26.44 -3.94
N CYS A 341 -7.93 25.28 -4.57
CA CYS A 341 -8.95 24.24 -4.72
C CYS A 341 -9.37 23.65 -3.38
N ASN A 342 -8.41 23.34 -2.50
CA ASN A 342 -8.68 22.86 -1.14
C ASN A 342 -9.52 23.86 -0.34
N ALA A 343 -9.19 25.15 -0.45
CA ALA A 343 -9.90 26.24 0.23
C ALA A 343 -11.18 26.71 -0.51
N ARG A 344 -11.52 26.11 -1.67
CA ARG A 344 -12.64 26.49 -2.53
C ARG A 344 -12.64 27.97 -2.95
N ARG A 345 -11.46 28.58 -3.09
CA ARG A 345 -11.27 29.98 -3.53
C ARG A 345 -11.05 30.09 -5.03
N VAL A 346 -12.18 30.05 -5.74
CA VAL A 346 -12.28 30.11 -7.21
C VAL A 346 -11.63 31.38 -7.78
N ASP A 347 -11.89 32.52 -7.15
CA ASP A 347 -11.42 33.84 -7.54
C ASP A 347 -9.89 33.94 -7.60
N LEU A 348 -9.22 33.39 -6.58
CA LEU A 348 -7.76 33.38 -6.50
C LEU A 348 -7.15 32.41 -7.51
N ALA A 349 -7.76 31.23 -7.68
CA ALA A 349 -7.30 30.25 -8.67
C ALA A 349 -7.36 30.81 -10.11
N GLN A 350 -8.39 31.61 -10.42
CA GLN A 350 -8.50 32.31 -11.71
C GLN A 350 -7.40 33.35 -11.91
N ASN A 351 -7.09 34.14 -10.87
CA ASN A 351 -5.99 35.11 -10.94
C ASN A 351 -4.63 34.41 -11.15
N ILE A 352 -4.36 33.34 -10.40
CA ILE A 352 -3.14 32.54 -10.56
C ILE A 352 -3.02 31.98 -11.97
N TYR A 353 -4.11 31.46 -12.55
CA TYR A 353 -4.11 30.98 -13.92
C TYR A 353 -3.85 32.10 -14.94
N ARG A 354 -4.42 33.29 -14.73
CA ARG A 354 -4.15 34.47 -15.57
C ARG A 354 -2.68 34.87 -15.53
N ASP A 355 -2.07 34.85 -14.35
CA ASP A 355 -0.65 35.16 -14.17
C ASP A 355 0.24 34.15 -14.91
N MET A 356 -0.08 32.85 -14.81
CA MET A 356 0.60 31.81 -15.59
C MET A 356 0.48 32.03 -17.09
N LYS A 357 -0.73 32.38 -17.58
CA LYS A 357 -0.98 32.65 -19.01
C LYS A 357 -0.15 33.83 -19.49
N HIS A 358 -0.05 34.90 -18.71
CA HIS A 358 0.77 36.07 -19.04
C HIS A 358 2.26 35.72 -19.08
N LEU A 359 2.75 34.91 -18.14
CA LEU A 359 4.13 34.42 -18.14
C LEU A 359 4.41 33.48 -19.33
N ALA A 360 3.42 32.71 -19.75
CA ALA A 360 3.54 31.85 -20.92
C ALA A 360 3.64 32.67 -22.22
N LEU A 361 2.80 33.71 -22.36
CA LEU A 361 2.85 34.64 -23.49
C LEU A 361 4.17 35.40 -23.59
N ASN A 362 4.77 35.75 -22.45
CA ASN A 362 6.07 36.42 -22.38
C ASN A 362 7.26 35.47 -22.57
N GLY A 363 7.02 34.19 -22.85
CA GLY A 363 8.05 33.17 -23.03
C GLY A 363 8.79 32.75 -21.74
N ALA A 364 8.36 33.26 -20.58
CA ALA A 364 8.96 32.92 -19.28
C ALA A 364 8.54 31.51 -18.80
N LEU A 365 7.39 31.00 -19.27
CA LEU A 365 6.91 29.64 -19.00
C LEU A 365 6.51 28.95 -20.30
N LYS A 366 7.00 27.73 -20.53
CA LYS A 366 6.52 26.91 -21.65
C LYS A 366 5.52 25.89 -21.13
N LEU A 367 4.23 26.15 -21.35
CA LEU A 367 3.17 25.21 -21.00
C LEU A 367 3.20 24.04 -21.99
N ASN A 368 3.12 22.83 -21.46
CA ASN A 368 3.07 21.59 -22.24
C ASN A 368 1.83 20.78 -21.87
N VAL A 369 1.63 19.63 -22.51
CA VAL A 369 0.49 18.73 -22.24
C VAL A 369 0.37 18.45 -20.74
N TYR A 370 1.47 18.08 -20.08
CA TYR A 370 1.47 17.77 -18.64
C TYR A 370 0.99 18.94 -17.77
N THR A 371 1.40 20.16 -18.14
CA THR A 371 1.00 21.40 -17.46
C THR A 371 -0.51 21.61 -17.56
N TYR A 372 -1.04 21.61 -18.78
CA TYR A 372 -2.47 21.78 -19.01
C TYR A 372 -3.30 20.68 -18.37
N SER A 373 -2.90 19.41 -18.50
CA SER A 373 -3.56 18.28 -17.85
C SER A 373 -3.58 18.42 -16.33
N THR A 374 -2.49 18.89 -15.72
CA THR A 374 -2.41 19.10 -14.26
C THR A 374 -3.37 20.20 -13.81
N MET A 375 -3.38 21.34 -14.51
CA MET A 375 -4.31 22.43 -14.20
C MET A 375 -5.77 21.99 -14.35
N ILE A 376 -6.10 21.36 -15.48
CA ILE A 376 -7.44 20.82 -15.75
C ILE A 376 -7.86 19.84 -14.64
N LYS A 377 -6.99 18.93 -14.23
CA LYS A 377 -7.26 17.98 -13.14
C LYS A 377 -7.51 18.70 -11.81
N VAL A 378 -6.69 19.70 -11.48
CA VAL A 378 -6.85 20.49 -10.25
C VAL A 378 -8.21 21.20 -10.20
N PHE A 379 -8.59 21.88 -11.29
CA PHE A 379 -9.91 22.51 -11.40
C PHE A 379 -11.06 21.50 -11.47
N ALA A 380 -10.85 20.33 -12.08
CA ALA A 380 -11.82 19.24 -12.11
C ALA A 380 -12.13 18.67 -10.72
N ASP A 381 -11.10 18.41 -9.92
CA ASP A 381 -11.24 17.93 -8.54
C ASP A 381 -11.90 18.97 -7.63
N ALA A 382 -11.77 20.26 -7.95
CA ALA A 382 -12.48 21.36 -7.31
C ALA A 382 -13.92 21.57 -7.79
N LYS A 383 -14.45 20.72 -8.69
CA LYS A 383 -15.76 20.87 -9.34
C LYS A 383 -15.93 22.17 -10.14
N MET A 384 -14.84 22.76 -10.62
CA MET A 384 -14.82 23.98 -11.41
C MET A 384 -14.77 23.69 -12.91
N TRP A 385 -15.80 23.03 -13.43
CA TRP A 385 -15.86 22.57 -14.82
C TRP A 385 -15.69 23.68 -15.87
N GLN A 386 -16.17 24.91 -15.61
CA GLN A 386 -16.02 26.05 -16.53
C GLN A 386 -14.55 26.41 -16.77
N MET A 387 -13.77 26.46 -15.69
CA MET A 387 -12.33 26.73 -15.79
C MET A 387 -11.63 25.57 -16.48
N ALA A 388 -11.97 24.32 -16.14
CA ALA A 388 -11.39 23.16 -16.78
C ALA A 388 -11.61 23.17 -18.31
N LEU A 389 -12.82 23.50 -18.78
CA LEU A 389 -13.12 23.66 -20.21
C LEU A 389 -12.38 24.85 -20.84
N SER A 390 -12.36 26.02 -20.19
CA SER A 390 -11.62 27.18 -20.69
C SER A 390 -10.11 26.89 -20.85
N ILE A 391 -9.54 26.11 -19.94
CA ILE A 391 -8.12 25.72 -20.00
C ILE A 391 -7.89 24.72 -21.14
N LYS A 392 -8.86 23.84 -21.44
CA LYS A 392 -8.82 22.95 -22.62
C LYS A 392 -8.83 23.78 -23.91
N ASP A 393 -9.65 24.82 -23.97
CA ASP A 393 -9.68 25.71 -25.14
C ASP A 393 -8.34 26.46 -25.31
N ASP A 394 -7.77 26.98 -24.22
CA ASP A 394 -6.43 27.59 -24.23
C ASP A 394 -5.30 26.60 -24.62
N MET A 395 -5.44 25.34 -24.23
CA MET A 395 -4.54 24.25 -24.61
C MET A 395 -4.59 24.00 -26.12
N LEU A 396 -5.79 23.97 -26.72
CA LEU A 396 -5.97 23.83 -28.17
C LEU A 396 -5.45 25.05 -28.95
N ILE A 397 -5.70 26.27 -28.46
CA ILE A 397 -5.16 27.52 -29.05
C ILE A 397 -3.62 27.51 -29.04
N SER A 398 -3.02 26.87 -28.05
CA SER A 398 -1.55 26.73 -27.93
C SER A 398 -0.98 25.59 -28.78
N ASP A 399 -1.78 24.98 -29.66
CA ASP A 399 -1.42 23.80 -30.47
C ASP A 399 -0.95 22.60 -29.64
N VAL A 400 -1.55 22.43 -28.46
CA VAL A 400 -1.29 21.30 -27.55
C VAL A 400 -2.51 20.39 -27.55
N SER A 401 -2.37 19.15 -28.01
CA SER A 401 -3.51 18.22 -28.07
C SER A 401 -3.83 17.60 -26.70
N PRO A 402 -5.11 17.61 -26.25
CA PRO A 402 -5.55 16.92 -25.05
C PRO A 402 -5.23 15.42 -25.11
N ASN A 403 -4.69 14.88 -24.01
CA ASN A 403 -4.47 13.43 -23.86
C ASN A 403 -5.63 12.78 -23.06
N MET A 404 -5.60 11.45 -22.92
CA MET A 404 -6.58 10.68 -22.13
C MET A 404 -6.78 11.22 -20.71
N ILE A 405 -5.70 11.61 -20.02
CA ILE A 405 -5.77 12.15 -18.65
C ILE A 405 -6.55 13.47 -18.64
N THR A 406 -6.38 14.28 -19.67
CA THR A 406 -7.08 15.55 -19.84
C THR A 406 -8.57 15.32 -20.05
N TRP A 407 -8.95 14.47 -21.02
CA TRP A 407 -10.35 14.15 -21.30
C TRP A 407 -11.06 13.52 -20.10
N SER A 408 -10.46 12.50 -19.48
CA SER A 408 -11.03 11.87 -18.28
C SER A 408 -11.22 12.87 -17.13
N SER A 409 -10.30 13.82 -16.95
CA SER A 409 -10.42 14.88 -15.94
C SER A 409 -11.58 15.85 -16.27
N LEU A 410 -11.75 16.25 -17.53
CA LEU A 410 -12.85 17.11 -17.97
C LEU A 410 -14.22 16.44 -17.80
N ILE A 411 -14.35 15.18 -18.21
CA ILE A 411 -15.57 14.38 -18.04
C ILE A 411 -15.89 14.26 -16.54
N SER A 412 -14.87 13.97 -15.71
CA SER A 412 -14.99 13.90 -14.24
C SER A 412 -15.44 15.22 -13.63
N ALA A 413 -14.92 16.36 -14.11
CA ALA A 413 -15.30 17.69 -13.64
C ALA A 413 -16.79 17.95 -13.87
N CYS A 414 -17.28 17.72 -15.09
CA CYS A 414 -18.68 17.92 -15.47
C CYS A 414 -19.59 16.97 -14.67
N ALA A 415 -19.24 15.69 -14.62
CA ALA A 415 -19.95 14.64 -13.89
C ALA A 415 -20.12 14.98 -12.40
N LYS A 416 -19.02 15.25 -11.69
CA LYS A 416 -19.02 15.57 -10.24
C LYS A 416 -19.74 16.89 -9.91
N SER A 417 -19.94 17.74 -10.91
CA SER A 417 -20.69 19.00 -10.83
C SER A 417 -22.18 18.83 -11.15
N GLY A 418 -22.65 17.59 -11.40
CA GLY A 418 -24.04 17.29 -11.75
C GLY A 418 -24.42 17.63 -13.19
N LEU A 419 -23.45 18.00 -14.04
CA LEU A 419 -23.69 18.42 -15.43
C LEU A 419 -23.49 17.23 -16.38
N VAL A 420 -24.42 16.28 -16.29
CA VAL A 420 -24.37 15.02 -17.05
C VAL A 420 -24.33 15.27 -18.55
N ASP A 421 -25.19 16.14 -19.08
CA ASP A 421 -25.24 16.44 -20.53
C ASP A 421 -23.91 17.00 -21.04
N LYS A 422 -23.24 17.84 -20.24
CA LYS A 422 -21.91 18.36 -20.60
C LYS A 422 -20.83 17.30 -20.51
N ALA A 423 -20.93 16.38 -19.55
CA ALA A 423 -20.00 15.25 -19.47
C ALA A 423 -20.11 14.35 -20.70
N ILE A 424 -21.33 14.13 -21.21
CA ILE A 424 -21.60 13.40 -22.45
C ILE A 424 -21.03 14.16 -23.66
N GLN A 425 -21.29 15.47 -23.78
CA GLN A 425 -20.73 16.29 -24.86
C GLN A 425 -19.19 16.26 -24.90
N VAL A 426 -18.53 16.36 -23.75
CA VAL A 426 -17.06 16.27 -23.66
C VAL A 426 -16.55 14.89 -24.08
N PHE A 427 -17.29 13.83 -23.76
CA PHE A 427 -16.94 12.47 -24.20
C PHE A 427 -17.13 12.27 -25.71
N GLU A 428 -18.18 12.84 -26.30
CA GLU A 428 -18.35 12.85 -27.75
C GLU A 428 -17.25 13.67 -28.44
N GLU A 429 -16.87 14.81 -27.86
CA GLU A 429 -15.75 15.62 -28.34
C GLU A 429 -14.43 14.82 -28.32
N MET A 430 -14.17 14.06 -27.24
CA MET A 430 -13.01 13.16 -27.15
C MET A 430 -12.98 12.14 -28.29
N LEU A 431 -14.13 11.54 -28.64
CA LEU A 431 -14.25 10.60 -29.74
C LEU A 431 -13.97 11.24 -31.10
N ILE A 432 -14.51 12.45 -31.34
CA ILE A 432 -14.29 13.20 -32.58
C ILE A 432 -12.81 13.57 -32.75
N ASN A 433 -12.10 13.84 -31.65
CA ASN A 433 -10.66 14.09 -31.64
C ASN A 433 -9.80 12.82 -31.79
N GLY A 434 -10.40 11.66 -32.10
CA GLY A 434 -9.68 10.40 -32.34
C GLY A 434 -9.05 9.81 -31.07
N CYS A 435 -9.46 10.25 -29.88
CA CYS A 435 -9.02 9.65 -28.62
C CYS A 435 -9.91 8.46 -28.29
N GLU A 436 -9.31 7.26 -28.20
CA GLU A 436 -10.01 6.05 -27.78
C GLU A 436 -10.43 6.19 -26.31
N PRO A 437 -11.70 5.98 -25.93
CA PRO A 437 -12.10 5.99 -24.53
C PRO A 437 -11.55 4.77 -23.79
N ASN A 438 -11.24 4.93 -22.51
CA ASN A 438 -11.02 3.80 -21.61
C ASN A 438 -12.26 3.53 -20.74
N ALA A 439 -12.28 2.39 -20.04
CA ALA A 439 -13.37 2.02 -19.15
C ALA A 439 -13.64 3.08 -18.07
N GLN A 440 -12.61 3.80 -17.62
CA GLN A 440 -12.76 4.86 -16.62
C GLN A 440 -13.63 6.02 -17.13
N CYS A 441 -13.43 6.49 -18.35
CA CYS A 441 -14.25 7.56 -18.95
C CYS A 441 -15.73 7.17 -19.01
N CYS A 442 -16.02 5.95 -19.48
CA CYS A 442 -17.38 5.42 -19.57
C CYS A 442 -18.01 5.26 -18.18
N ASN A 443 -17.26 4.73 -17.22
CA ASN A 443 -17.71 4.58 -15.83
C ASN A 443 -18.06 5.91 -15.16
N ILE A 444 -17.29 6.97 -15.43
CA ILE A 444 -17.57 8.31 -14.89
C ILE A 444 -18.92 8.82 -15.40
N ILE A 445 -19.20 8.68 -16.70
CA ILE A 445 -20.48 9.11 -17.30
C ILE A 445 -21.62 8.28 -16.73
N LEU A 446 -21.45 6.95 -16.66
CA LEU A 446 -22.44 6.05 -16.09
C LEU A 446 -22.80 6.43 -14.65
N CYS A 447 -21.80 6.67 -13.80
CA CYS A 447 -22.02 7.09 -12.42
C CYS A 447 -22.75 8.44 -12.36
N ALA A 448 -22.35 9.40 -13.19
CA ALA A 448 -22.98 10.73 -13.24
C ALA A 448 -24.46 10.65 -13.63
N CYS A 449 -24.80 9.84 -14.63
CA CYS A 449 -26.19 9.64 -15.07
C CYS A 449 -27.05 9.06 -13.93
N VAL A 450 -26.51 8.12 -13.16
CA VAL A 450 -27.22 7.52 -12.01
C VAL A 450 -27.39 8.51 -10.86
N GLU A 451 -26.34 9.25 -10.49
CA GLU A 451 -26.39 10.24 -9.41
C GLU A 451 -27.38 11.38 -9.67
N SER A 452 -27.63 11.72 -10.95
CA SER A 452 -28.59 12.75 -11.32
C SER A 452 -30.07 12.34 -11.10
N SER A 453 -30.36 11.06 -10.81
CA SER A 453 -31.69 10.47 -10.58
C SER A 453 -32.75 10.65 -11.69
N GLN A 454 -32.50 11.52 -12.68
CA GLN A 454 -33.43 11.89 -13.75
C GLN A 454 -33.02 11.38 -15.14
N ASN A 455 -31.81 10.84 -15.31
CA ASN A 455 -31.28 10.43 -16.62
C ASN A 455 -31.00 8.92 -16.76
N PHE A 456 -32.03 8.10 -16.49
CA PHE A 456 -31.98 6.65 -16.73
C PHE A 456 -31.61 6.30 -18.19
N GLN A 457 -32.24 6.99 -19.14
CA GLN A 457 -32.01 6.74 -20.57
C GLN A 457 -30.56 7.02 -20.95
N GLY A 458 -29.97 8.11 -20.47
CA GLY A 458 -28.56 8.44 -20.67
C GLY A 458 -27.62 7.42 -20.04
N ALA A 459 -27.92 6.90 -18.85
CA ALA A 459 -27.12 5.84 -18.23
C ALA A 459 -27.08 4.57 -19.09
N ILE A 460 -28.24 4.11 -19.58
CA ILE A 460 -28.31 2.91 -20.42
C ILE A 460 -27.70 3.15 -21.79
N GLN A 461 -27.91 4.32 -22.39
CA GLN A 461 -27.29 4.68 -23.66
C GLN A 461 -25.77 4.71 -23.53
N ALA A 462 -25.22 5.30 -22.47
CA ALA A 462 -23.78 5.30 -22.21
C ALA A 462 -23.24 3.88 -22.03
N PHE A 463 -23.98 3.01 -21.33
CA PHE A 463 -23.59 1.61 -21.12
C PHE A 463 -23.55 0.84 -22.45
N ARG A 464 -24.58 0.98 -23.28
CA ARG A 464 -24.63 0.36 -24.61
C ARG A 464 -23.56 0.92 -25.53
N ARG A 465 -23.34 2.23 -25.53
CA ARG A 465 -22.33 2.88 -26.34
C ARG A 465 -20.91 2.41 -25.99
N MET A 466 -20.64 2.13 -24.71
CA MET A 466 -19.40 1.49 -24.26
C MET A 466 -19.18 0.14 -24.96
N GLN A 467 -20.23 -0.70 -25.02
CA GLN A 467 -20.20 -1.99 -25.73
C GLN A 467 -20.01 -1.81 -27.24
N ASP A 468 -20.72 -0.85 -27.85
CA ASP A 468 -20.67 -0.59 -29.30
C ASP A 468 -19.28 -0.13 -29.79
N ILE A 469 -18.55 0.62 -28.96
CA ILE A 469 -17.19 1.09 -29.25
C ILE A 469 -16.15 -0.02 -28.96
N GLY A 470 -16.58 -1.19 -28.50
CA GLY A 470 -15.70 -2.34 -28.23
C GLY A 470 -15.02 -2.29 -26.86
N ILE A 471 -15.47 -1.42 -25.95
CA ILE A 471 -14.93 -1.34 -24.59
C ILE A 471 -15.71 -2.33 -23.72
N THR A 472 -15.00 -3.29 -23.12
CA THR A 472 -15.60 -4.29 -22.25
C THR A 472 -16.07 -3.65 -20.93
N PRO A 473 -17.37 -3.71 -20.59
CA PRO A 473 -17.86 -3.19 -19.32
C PRO A 473 -17.27 -3.97 -18.15
N ASP A 474 -16.77 -3.26 -17.14
CA ASP A 474 -16.23 -3.86 -15.92
C ASP A 474 -17.32 -4.04 -14.85
N VAL A 475 -16.92 -4.57 -13.69
CA VAL A 475 -17.83 -4.77 -12.55
C VAL A 475 -18.51 -3.46 -12.13
N VAL A 476 -17.82 -2.32 -12.23
CA VAL A 476 -18.36 -1.01 -11.86
C VAL A 476 -19.42 -0.55 -12.85
N ALA A 477 -19.16 -0.72 -14.16
CA ALA A 477 -20.12 -0.41 -15.22
C ALA A 477 -21.43 -1.18 -15.04
N TYR A 478 -21.36 -2.51 -14.89
CA TYR A 478 -22.55 -3.35 -14.68
C TYR A 478 -23.28 -2.99 -13.40
N THR A 479 -22.57 -2.84 -12.28
CA THR A 479 -23.18 -2.48 -10.99
C THR A 479 -23.92 -1.13 -11.08
N THR A 480 -23.34 -0.17 -11.78
CA THR A 480 -23.93 1.17 -11.96
C THR A 480 -25.16 1.11 -12.85
N ALA A 481 -25.11 0.38 -13.97
CA ALA A 481 -26.27 0.19 -14.85
C ALA A 481 -27.41 -0.57 -14.14
N ILE A 482 -27.09 -1.60 -13.35
CA ILE A 482 -28.06 -2.32 -12.51
C ILE A 482 -28.70 -1.35 -11.51
N LYS A 483 -27.90 -0.53 -10.81
CA LYS A 483 -28.42 0.49 -9.88
C LYS A 483 -29.39 1.45 -10.56
N ALA A 484 -29.04 1.94 -11.75
CA ALA A 484 -29.91 2.78 -12.57
C ALA A 484 -31.27 2.11 -12.85
N CYS A 485 -31.25 0.84 -13.26
CA CYS A 485 -32.46 0.05 -13.52
C CYS A 485 -33.33 -0.11 -12.28
N VAL A 486 -32.71 -0.39 -11.13
CA VAL A 486 -33.42 -0.59 -9.86
C VAL A 486 -34.11 0.69 -9.39
N GLU A 487 -33.41 1.83 -9.39
CA GLU A 487 -33.96 3.13 -8.99
C GLU A 487 -35.13 3.58 -9.88
N ASN A 488 -35.13 3.16 -11.14
CA ASN A 488 -36.19 3.46 -12.11
C ASN A 488 -37.24 2.35 -12.26
N LYS A 489 -37.28 1.39 -11.32
CA LYS A 489 -38.24 0.27 -11.28
C LYS A 489 -38.23 -0.61 -12.55
N LYS A 490 -37.11 -0.65 -13.28
CA LYS A 490 -36.89 -1.52 -14.45
C LYS A 490 -36.25 -2.85 -14.04
N LEU A 491 -36.93 -3.57 -13.14
CA LEU A 491 -36.41 -4.78 -12.48
C LEU A 491 -35.98 -5.87 -13.47
N LYS A 492 -36.79 -6.16 -14.49
CA LYS A 492 -36.47 -7.16 -15.53
C LYS A 492 -35.11 -6.90 -16.20
N MET A 493 -34.80 -5.63 -16.44
CA MET A 493 -33.55 -5.23 -17.08
C MET A 493 -32.36 -5.28 -16.10
N ALA A 494 -32.60 -4.98 -14.81
CA ALA A 494 -31.59 -5.15 -13.77
C ALA A 494 -31.13 -6.62 -13.66
N PHE A 495 -32.09 -7.55 -13.60
CA PHE A 495 -31.77 -8.98 -13.54
C PHE A 495 -31.14 -9.49 -14.84
N SER A 496 -31.54 -9.00 -16.02
CA SER A 496 -30.88 -9.40 -17.27
C SER A 496 -29.42 -8.95 -17.34
N LEU A 497 -29.12 -7.74 -16.85
CA LEU A 497 -27.74 -7.23 -16.79
C LEU A 497 -26.89 -8.01 -15.77
N PHE A 498 -27.49 -8.47 -14.67
CA PHE A 498 -26.81 -9.34 -13.71
C PHE A 498 -26.44 -10.70 -14.32
N GLU A 499 -27.35 -11.33 -15.05
CA GLU A 499 -27.07 -12.58 -15.77
C GLU A 499 -26.03 -12.37 -16.88
N GLU A 500 -26.09 -11.25 -17.60
CA GLU A 500 -25.09 -10.88 -18.60
C GLU A 500 -23.70 -10.73 -17.98
N MET A 501 -23.59 -10.03 -16.84
CA MET A 501 -22.35 -9.88 -16.07
C MET A 501 -21.73 -11.24 -15.72
N LYS A 502 -22.56 -12.20 -15.26
CA LYS A 502 -22.11 -13.55 -14.92
C LYS A 502 -21.67 -14.35 -16.15
N LYS A 503 -22.35 -14.20 -17.29
CA LYS A 503 -21.96 -14.84 -18.56
C LYS A 503 -20.58 -14.39 -19.03
N PHE A 504 -20.23 -13.12 -18.80
CA PHE A 504 -18.89 -12.58 -19.06
C PHE A 504 -17.86 -12.93 -17.97
N GLN A 505 -18.19 -13.81 -17.02
CA GLN A 505 -17.33 -14.24 -15.92
C GLN A 505 -16.87 -13.09 -15.00
N LEU A 506 -17.60 -11.97 -14.99
CA LEU A 506 -17.35 -10.87 -14.08
C LEU A 506 -17.99 -11.19 -12.73
N GLN A 507 -17.19 -11.20 -11.68
CA GLN A 507 -17.65 -11.53 -10.33
C GLN A 507 -18.46 -10.36 -9.74
N PRO A 508 -19.74 -10.56 -9.39
CA PRO A 508 -20.53 -9.53 -8.73
C PRO A 508 -19.93 -9.17 -7.37
N ASN A 509 -19.91 -7.88 -7.05
CA ASN A 509 -19.42 -7.41 -5.77
C ASN A 509 -20.58 -7.24 -4.77
N TRP A 510 -20.23 -6.97 -3.51
CA TRP A 510 -21.23 -6.76 -2.44
C TRP A 510 -22.25 -5.65 -2.75
N VAL A 511 -21.83 -4.60 -3.47
CA VAL A 511 -22.72 -3.50 -3.88
C VAL A 511 -23.73 -3.98 -4.93
N THR A 512 -23.31 -4.80 -5.89
CA THR A 512 -24.20 -5.40 -6.91
C THR A 512 -25.31 -6.20 -6.25
N TYR A 513 -24.97 -7.11 -5.34
CA TYR A 513 -25.93 -7.97 -4.65
C TYR A 513 -26.93 -7.16 -3.83
N ASN A 514 -26.46 -6.21 -3.01
CA ASN A 514 -27.36 -5.35 -2.22
C ASN A 514 -28.28 -4.49 -3.09
N THR A 515 -27.79 -4.02 -4.24
CA THR A 515 -28.58 -3.23 -5.18
C THR A 515 -29.74 -4.06 -5.74
N LEU A 516 -29.47 -5.33 -6.11
CA LEU A 516 -30.51 -6.24 -6.59
C LEU A 516 -31.47 -6.68 -5.48
N LEU A 517 -31.01 -6.88 -4.24
CA LEU A 517 -31.90 -7.22 -3.12
C LEU A 517 -32.85 -6.07 -2.74
N ARG A 518 -32.48 -4.82 -3.06
CA ARG A 518 -33.39 -3.65 -2.95
C ARG A 518 -34.39 -3.55 -4.11
N ALA A 519 -34.19 -4.32 -5.18
CA ALA A 519 -34.96 -4.24 -6.41
C ALA A 519 -36.29 -4.99 -6.28
N ARG A 520 -37.18 -4.47 -5.42
CA ARG A 520 -38.46 -5.10 -5.06
C ARG A 520 -39.66 -4.21 -5.36
N SER A 521 -40.81 -4.84 -5.58
CA SER A 521 -42.12 -4.19 -5.60
C SER A 521 -42.89 -4.53 -4.32
N ARG A 522 -43.76 -3.61 -3.86
CA ARG A 522 -44.53 -3.73 -2.58
C ARG A 522 -45.41 -4.98 -2.52
N TYR A 523 -45.76 -5.54 -3.68
CA TYR A 523 -46.46 -6.82 -3.82
C TYR A 523 -45.83 -7.60 -4.97
N GLY A 524 -44.60 -8.07 -4.77
CA GLY A 524 -43.86 -8.85 -5.76
C GLY A 524 -44.61 -10.09 -6.25
N SER A 525 -44.30 -10.55 -7.47
CA SER A 525 -44.75 -11.87 -7.92
C SER A 525 -43.89 -12.97 -7.28
N LEU A 526 -44.40 -14.21 -7.19
CA LEU A 526 -43.58 -15.37 -6.79
C LEU A 526 -42.25 -15.43 -7.58
N TYR A 527 -42.30 -15.09 -8.87
CA TYR A 527 -41.13 -15.02 -9.73
C TYR A 527 -40.09 -13.99 -9.24
N GLU A 528 -40.51 -12.77 -8.86
CA GLU A 528 -39.61 -11.74 -8.31
C GLU A 528 -38.98 -12.18 -6.97
N VAL A 529 -39.75 -12.85 -6.11
CA VAL A 529 -39.26 -13.39 -4.84
C VAL A 529 -38.24 -14.49 -5.09
N GLN A 530 -38.51 -15.41 -6.02
CA GLN A 530 -37.58 -16.48 -6.40
C GLN A 530 -36.29 -15.92 -7.02
N GLN A 531 -36.37 -14.88 -7.85
CA GLN A 531 -35.19 -14.19 -8.39
C GLN A 531 -34.35 -13.55 -7.28
N CYS A 532 -34.97 -12.85 -6.33
CA CYS A 532 -34.25 -12.25 -5.20
C CYS A 532 -33.59 -13.33 -4.31
N LEU A 533 -34.25 -14.47 -4.10
CA LEU A 533 -33.67 -15.62 -3.38
C LEU A 533 -32.51 -16.26 -4.12
N ALA A 534 -32.59 -16.38 -5.46
CA ALA A 534 -31.48 -16.87 -6.26
C ALA A 534 -30.26 -15.95 -6.14
N VAL A 535 -30.47 -14.63 -6.22
CA VAL A 535 -29.41 -13.62 -6.00
C VAL A 535 -28.83 -13.71 -4.58
N TYR A 536 -29.68 -13.91 -3.57
CA TYR A 536 -29.24 -14.11 -2.20
C TYR A 536 -28.37 -15.36 -2.03
N GLN A 537 -28.80 -16.50 -2.57
CA GLN A 537 -28.04 -17.75 -2.51
C GLN A 537 -26.69 -17.62 -3.25
N ASP A 538 -26.68 -16.94 -4.40
CA ASP A 538 -25.47 -16.66 -5.16
C ASP A 538 -24.48 -15.78 -4.37
N MET A 539 -24.98 -14.74 -3.71
CA MET A 539 -24.20 -13.89 -2.81
C MET A 539 -23.54 -14.69 -1.68
N ARG A 540 -24.27 -15.65 -1.07
CA ARG A 540 -23.74 -16.52 -0.01
C ARG A 540 -22.68 -17.49 -0.54
N LYS A 541 -22.89 -18.09 -1.71
CA LYS A 541 -21.90 -18.94 -2.38
C LYS A 541 -20.61 -18.17 -2.70
N ALA A 542 -20.72 -16.89 -3.02
CA ALA A 542 -19.59 -16.00 -3.25
C ALA A 542 -18.86 -15.56 -1.96
N GLY A 543 -19.31 -15.99 -0.77
CA GLY A 543 -18.66 -15.71 0.51
C GLY A 543 -19.03 -14.36 1.15
N TYR A 544 -20.03 -13.66 0.62
CA TYR A 544 -20.47 -12.38 1.18
C TYR A 544 -21.46 -12.56 2.31
N SER A 545 -21.30 -11.73 3.35
CA SER A 545 -22.24 -11.67 4.46
C SER A 545 -23.46 -10.82 4.08
N SER A 546 -24.66 -11.36 4.25
CA SER A 546 -25.91 -10.75 3.79
C SER A 546 -26.36 -9.54 4.63
N ASN A 547 -27.12 -8.64 3.99
CA ASN A 547 -28.07 -7.74 4.64
C ASN A 547 -29.49 -8.32 4.53
N ASP A 548 -29.85 -9.15 5.52
CA ASP A 548 -31.10 -9.93 5.54
C ASP A 548 -32.36 -9.07 5.63
N TYR A 549 -32.20 -7.78 5.96
CA TYR A 549 -33.29 -6.82 6.11
C TYR A 549 -34.18 -6.76 4.86
N TYR A 550 -33.59 -6.51 3.68
CA TYR A 550 -34.36 -6.29 2.45
C TYR A 550 -35.08 -7.54 1.97
N LEU A 551 -34.45 -8.71 2.13
CA LEU A 551 -35.06 -9.98 1.76
C LEU A 551 -36.20 -10.34 2.72
N LYS A 552 -36.01 -10.14 4.03
CA LYS A 552 -37.07 -10.34 5.03
C LYS A 552 -38.26 -9.43 4.74
N GLU A 553 -38.01 -8.15 4.54
CA GLU A 553 -39.05 -7.16 4.25
C GLU A 553 -39.81 -7.50 2.96
N LEU A 554 -39.12 -7.96 1.90
CA LEU A 554 -39.76 -8.46 0.67
C LEU A 554 -40.68 -9.66 0.95
N ILE A 555 -40.20 -10.65 1.72
CA ILE A 555 -40.98 -11.86 2.03
C ILE A 555 -42.18 -11.50 2.91
N GLU A 556 -41.99 -10.64 3.91
CA GLU A 556 -43.08 -10.14 4.78
C GLU A 556 -44.13 -9.38 3.96
N GLU A 557 -43.73 -8.41 3.12
CA GLU A 557 -44.63 -7.66 2.25
C GLU A 557 -45.37 -8.56 1.24
N TRP A 558 -44.69 -9.55 0.67
CA TRP A 558 -45.31 -10.52 -0.23
C TRP A 558 -46.34 -11.40 0.51
N CYS A 559 -46.01 -11.84 1.73
CA CYS A 559 -46.92 -12.58 2.61
C CYS A 559 -48.13 -11.73 3.06
N GLU A 560 -47.94 -10.44 3.32
CA GLU A 560 -49.02 -9.51 3.66
C GLU A 560 -50.05 -9.38 2.53
N GLY A 561 -49.66 -9.61 1.28
CA GLY A 561 -50.58 -9.73 0.15
C GLY A 561 -51.62 -10.85 0.30
N VAL A 562 -51.42 -11.83 1.20
CA VAL A 562 -52.45 -12.83 1.56
C VAL A 562 -53.55 -12.21 2.44
N LEU A 563 -53.15 -11.29 3.32
CA LEU A 563 -54.00 -10.63 4.32
C LEU A 563 -54.76 -9.45 3.71
N CYS A 564 -54.09 -8.63 2.90
CA CYS A 564 -54.66 -7.41 2.33
C CYS A 564 -55.38 -7.65 0.99
N SER A 565 -56.70 -7.44 0.96
CA SER A 565 -57.52 -7.31 -0.25
C SER A 565 -58.28 -5.98 -0.32
N LYS A 566 -57.90 -4.97 0.48
CA LYS A 566 -58.50 -3.64 0.47
C LYS A 566 -57.43 -2.58 0.27
N ASN A 567 -57.65 -1.71 -0.72
CA ASN A 567 -56.93 -0.47 -0.95
C ASN A 567 -56.75 0.31 0.36
N GLN A 568 -55.52 0.62 0.73
CA GLN A 568 -55.17 1.86 1.40
C GLN A 568 -53.69 2.17 1.13
N ASN A 569 -53.48 3.03 0.14
CA ASN A 569 -52.26 3.81 0.00
C ASN A 569 -52.18 4.77 1.19
N GLN A 570 -51.46 4.39 2.24
CA GLN A 570 -50.86 5.37 3.13
C GLN A 570 -49.37 5.08 3.22
N GLU A 571 -48.60 6.04 2.75
CA GLU A 571 -47.16 6.16 2.88
C GLU A 571 -46.85 6.34 4.37
N LEU A 572 -46.12 5.39 4.94
CA LEU A 572 -45.45 5.56 6.22
C LEU A 572 -43.96 5.48 5.94
N VAL A 573 -43.35 6.66 5.82
CA VAL A 573 -41.92 6.85 5.97
C VAL A 573 -41.60 6.56 7.44
N SER A 574 -40.69 5.63 7.72
CA SER A 574 -40.02 5.62 9.01
C SER A 574 -38.56 5.22 8.89
N ASP A 575 -37.77 6.12 9.46
CA ASP A 575 -36.33 6.24 9.56
C ASP A 575 -35.63 5.07 10.28
N GLY A 576 -34.39 4.80 9.84
CA GLY A 576 -33.23 4.94 10.71
C GLY A 576 -32.99 3.97 11.88
N SER A 577 -32.32 2.85 11.58
CA SER A 577 -31.19 2.26 12.33
C SER A 577 -31.39 1.58 13.70
N SER A 578 -30.93 0.33 13.81
CA SER A 578 -30.20 -0.20 14.97
C SER A 578 -29.45 -1.49 14.62
N VAL A 579 -28.15 -1.52 14.94
CA VAL A 579 -27.21 -2.62 14.73
C VAL A 579 -27.43 -3.71 15.78
N MET A 580 -27.55 -4.98 15.36
CA MET A 580 -27.59 -6.15 16.26
C MET A 580 -26.39 -7.09 16.05
N LYS A 581 -25.81 -7.52 17.18
CA LYS A 581 -24.55 -8.27 17.33
C LYS A 581 -24.66 -9.76 16.92
N GLY A 582 -23.62 -10.25 16.26
CA GLY A 582 -22.99 -11.57 16.38
C GLY A 582 -23.83 -12.86 16.32
N GLU A 583 -24.61 -13.15 17.36
CA GLU A 583 -25.21 -14.47 17.59
C GLU A 583 -26.57 -14.64 16.91
N SER A 584 -27.38 -13.59 16.80
CA SER A 584 -28.67 -13.67 16.07
C SER A 584 -28.47 -13.93 14.57
N ARG A 585 -27.32 -13.56 14.01
CA ARG A 585 -27.01 -13.66 12.57
C ARG A 585 -27.04 -15.09 12.04
N LYS A 586 -26.56 -16.06 12.83
CA LYS A 586 -26.57 -17.49 12.43
C LYS A 586 -27.98 -18.09 12.39
N LEU A 587 -28.87 -17.63 13.28
CA LEU A 587 -30.26 -18.07 13.30
C LEU A 587 -31.03 -17.49 12.11
N TYR A 588 -30.75 -16.24 11.73
CA TYR A 588 -31.34 -15.60 10.54
C TYR A 588 -30.93 -16.25 9.23
N ASP A 589 -29.65 -16.64 9.09
CA ASP A 589 -29.17 -17.38 7.92
C ASP A 589 -29.95 -18.70 7.75
N LEU A 590 -30.15 -19.45 8.85
CA LEU A 590 -30.90 -20.70 8.83
C LEU A 590 -32.40 -20.50 8.51
N PHE A 591 -32.99 -19.40 8.98
CA PHE A 591 -34.38 -19.07 8.67
C PHE A 591 -34.60 -18.80 7.18
N LEU A 592 -33.76 -17.96 6.56
CA LEU A 592 -33.87 -17.62 5.15
C LEU A 592 -33.58 -18.83 4.24
N GLU A 593 -32.64 -19.69 4.62
CA GLU A 593 -32.40 -20.96 3.93
C GLU A 593 -33.64 -21.88 3.98
N LYS A 594 -34.32 -21.96 5.13
CA LYS A 594 -35.57 -22.73 5.25
C LYS A 594 -36.70 -22.14 4.42
N VAL A 595 -36.87 -20.82 4.39
CA VAL A 595 -37.87 -20.15 3.54
C VAL A 595 -37.56 -20.40 2.07
N ALA A 596 -36.29 -20.27 1.65
CA ALA A 596 -35.86 -20.54 0.29
C ALA A 596 -36.14 -22.00 -0.13
N ALA A 597 -35.84 -22.97 0.74
CA ALA A 597 -36.11 -24.38 0.48
C ALA A 597 -37.60 -24.70 0.29
N HIS A 598 -38.51 -23.92 0.88
CA HIS A 598 -39.95 -24.07 0.67
C HIS A 598 -40.42 -23.35 -0.60
N LEU A 599 -39.89 -22.15 -0.89
CA LEU A 599 -40.26 -21.36 -2.07
C LEU A 599 -39.70 -21.91 -3.40
N GLN A 600 -38.63 -22.71 -3.35
CA GLN A 600 -38.02 -23.36 -4.50
C GLN A 600 -38.61 -24.75 -4.83
N LYS A 601 -39.42 -25.33 -3.93
CA LYS A 601 -40.11 -26.60 -4.21
C LYS A 601 -41.33 -26.31 -5.07
N ASP A 602 -41.39 -26.95 -6.23
CA ASP A 602 -42.63 -27.05 -7.00
C ASP A 602 -43.70 -27.68 -6.10
N ILE A 603 -44.95 -27.22 -6.24
CA ILE A 603 -46.12 -27.61 -5.42
C ILE A 603 -46.54 -29.08 -5.69
N GLY A 604 -45.61 -29.93 -6.11
CA GLY A 604 -45.84 -31.29 -6.60
C GLY A 604 -45.89 -32.39 -5.54
N GLU A 605 -45.15 -32.28 -4.42
CA GLU A 605 -44.83 -33.48 -3.61
C GLU A 605 -45.10 -33.34 -2.10
N ASN A 606 -46.34 -33.02 -1.72
CA ASN A 606 -46.90 -32.97 -0.35
C ASN A 606 -46.88 -31.59 0.31
N GLN A 607 -48.06 -31.06 0.62
CA GLN A 607 -48.29 -29.80 1.35
C GLN A 607 -47.97 -29.92 2.86
N ILE A 608 -46.81 -30.51 3.17
CA ILE A 608 -46.32 -30.69 4.53
C ILE A 608 -45.33 -29.56 4.83
N ILE A 609 -45.68 -28.71 5.80
CA ILE A 609 -44.83 -27.62 6.30
C ILE A 609 -44.26 -28.02 7.66
N ASP A 610 -42.93 -28.16 7.74
CA ASP A 610 -42.25 -28.40 9.00
C ASP A 610 -41.73 -27.09 9.60
N ILE A 611 -42.33 -26.65 10.70
CA ILE A 611 -41.97 -25.40 11.41
C ILE A 611 -41.27 -25.66 12.75
N ARG A 612 -40.77 -26.87 12.98
CA ARG A 612 -40.09 -27.21 14.25
C ARG A 612 -38.86 -26.34 14.49
N GLY A 613 -38.78 -25.80 15.71
CA GLY A 613 -37.65 -24.97 16.16
C GLY A 613 -37.65 -23.55 15.61
N LEU A 614 -38.72 -23.12 14.92
CA LEU A 614 -38.87 -21.75 14.43
C LEU A 614 -39.49 -20.82 15.46
N THR A 615 -39.17 -19.53 15.37
CA THR A 615 -39.84 -18.47 16.14
C THR A 615 -41.27 -18.23 15.63
N LYS A 616 -42.09 -17.52 16.43
CA LYS A 616 -43.47 -17.16 16.06
C LYS A 616 -43.54 -16.43 14.72
N VAL A 617 -42.59 -15.52 14.50
CA VAL A 617 -42.51 -14.69 13.29
C VAL A 617 -42.10 -15.56 12.10
N GLU A 618 -41.08 -16.39 12.28
CA GLU A 618 -40.57 -17.28 11.23
C GLU A 618 -41.61 -18.30 10.76
N ALA A 619 -42.30 -18.93 11.70
CA ALA A 619 -43.35 -19.88 11.42
C ALA A 619 -44.55 -19.22 10.71
N ARG A 620 -44.92 -18.00 11.12
CA ARG A 620 -45.97 -17.21 10.45
C ARG A 620 -45.59 -16.90 9.01
N ILE A 621 -44.37 -16.45 8.76
CA ILE A 621 -43.87 -16.11 7.42
C ILE A 621 -43.90 -17.34 6.50
N ILE A 622 -43.41 -18.50 6.95
CA ILE A 622 -43.38 -19.72 6.12
C ILE A 622 -44.80 -20.18 5.76
N VAL A 623 -45.72 -20.18 6.72
CA VAL A 623 -47.11 -20.59 6.46
C VAL A 623 -47.81 -19.63 5.51
N LEU A 624 -47.66 -18.31 5.69
CA LEU A 624 -48.23 -17.31 4.79
C LEU A 624 -47.61 -17.40 3.38
N SER A 625 -46.31 -17.67 3.29
CA SER A 625 -45.60 -17.87 2.01
C SER A 625 -46.24 -19.01 1.21
N VAL A 626 -46.43 -20.17 1.83
CA VAL A 626 -47.03 -21.33 1.16
C VAL A 626 -48.49 -21.05 0.76
N LEU A 627 -49.26 -20.39 1.62
CA LEU A 627 -50.64 -19.99 1.28
C LEU A 627 -50.69 -19.00 0.11
N ARG A 628 -49.72 -18.08 0.02
CA ARG A 628 -49.60 -17.17 -1.12
C ARG A 628 -49.24 -17.91 -2.41
N MET A 629 -48.29 -18.86 -2.35
CA MET A 629 -47.93 -19.71 -3.49
C MET A 629 -49.14 -20.48 -4.03
N ILE A 630 -49.92 -21.10 -3.13
CA ILE A 630 -51.12 -21.84 -3.50
C ILE A 630 -52.14 -20.90 -4.17
N LYS A 631 -52.31 -19.69 -3.63
CA LYS A 631 -53.22 -18.68 -4.20
C LYS A 631 -52.77 -18.22 -5.60
N GLU A 632 -51.48 -17.95 -5.81
CA GLU A 632 -50.96 -17.55 -7.11
C GLU A 632 -51.02 -18.68 -8.15
N SER A 633 -50.74 -19.92 -7.74
CA SER A 633 -50.90 -21.10 -8.60
C SER A 633 -52.36 -21.32 -9.02
N TYR A 634 -53.31 -21.12 -8.09
CA TYR A 634 -54.75 -21.19 -8.39
C TYR A 634 -55.19 -20.10 -9.38
N LEU A 635 -54.68 -18.87 -9.25
CA LEU A 635 -54.96 -17.77 -10.18
C LEU A 635 -54.43 -18.03 -11.60
N LEU A 636 -53.36 -18.84 -11.73
CA LEU A 636 -52.82 -19.28 -13.01
C LEU A 636 -53.60 -20.45 -13.65
N GLY A 637 -54.68 -20.91 -13.01
CA GLY A 637 -55.58 -21.95 -13.53
C GLY A 637 -55.24 -23.38 -13.10
N ASN A 638 -54.27 -23.57 -12.19
CA ASN A 638 -53.93 -24.90 -11.68
C ASN A 638 -54.96 -25.37 -10.64
N THR A 639 -55.32 -26.65 -10.71
CA THR A 639 -56.17 -27.29 -9.69
C THR A 639 -55.36 -27.59 -8.42
N ILE A 640 -55.98 -27.37 -7.25
CA ILE A 640 -55.39 -27.75 -5.97
C ILE A 640 -55.32 -29.28 -5.92
N GLN A 641 -54.16 -29.84 -5.59
CA GLN A 641 -53.97 -31.29 -5.41
C GLN A 641 -54.93 -31.87 -4.35
N GLU A 642 -55.15 -33.19 -4.37
CA GLU A 642 -56.22 -33.86 -3.63
C GLU A 642 -56.02 -33.97 -2.10
N GLU A 643 -54.93 -33.46 -1.56
CA GLU A 643 -54.55 -33.62 -0.15
C GLU A 643 -54.76 -32.36 0.71
N ASP A 644 -54.89 -32.56 2.03
CA ASP A 644 -54.99 -31.49 3.01
C ASP A 644 -53.61 -30.88 3.32
N MET A 645 -53.57 -29.58 3.68
CA MET A 645 -52.34 -28.90 4.08
C MET A 645 -52.00 -29.24 5.54
N ILE A 646 -50.79 -29.77 5.76
CA ILE A 646 -50.33 -30.29 7.06
C ILE A 646 -49.19 -29.43 7.58
N ILE A 647 -49.31 -28.88 8.79
CA ILE A 647 -48.25 -28.07 9.43
C ILE A 647 -47.78 -28.77 10.71
N ILE A 648 -46.50 -29.16 10.76
CA ILE A 648 -45.89 -29.88 11.88
C ILE A 648 -45.26 -28.88 12.86
N THR A 649 -45.78 -28.83 14.08
CA THR A 649 -45.45 -27.81 15.10
C THR A 649 -44.55 -28.32 16.25
N GLY A 650 -44.42 -29.64 16.42
CA GLY A 650 -43.47 -30.27 17.34
C GLY A 650 -43.86 -30.31 18.82
N VAL A 651 -45.07 -29.94 19.20
CA VAL A 651 -45.53 -29.99 20.60
C VAL A 651 -45.95 -31.41 20.99
N GLY A 652 -45.30 -31.99 22.01
CA GLY A 652 -45.78 -33.16 22.75
C GLY A 652 -46.03 -32.77 24.22
N LYS A 653 -47.20 -33.13 24.77
CA LYS A 653 -47.56 -32.85 26.17
C LYS A 653 -46.70 -33.70 27.12
N GLU A 654 -45.53 -33.22 27.54
CA GLU A 654 -44.91 -33.60 28.82
C GLU A 654 -43.68 -32.75 29.22
N ALA A 655 -43.61 -31.47 28.82
CA ALA A 655 -42.63 -30.53 29.38
C ALA A 655 -43.31 -29.57 30.36
N LYS A 656 -43.62 -30.06 31.57
CA LYS A 656 -43.79 -29.17 32.73
C LYS A 656 -42.40 -28.62 33.08
N GLY A 657 -42.07 -27.48 32.50
CA GLY A 657 -40.82 -26.76 32.74
C GLY A 657 -40.09 -26.42 31.45
N ALA A 658 -40.01 -25.11 31.17
CA ALA A 658 -39.09 -24.45 30.24
C ALA A 658 -39.31 -24.51 28.71
N ALA A 659 -40.44 -24.98 28.18
CA ALA A 659 -40.73 -24.84 26.73
C ALA A 659 -42.07 -24.14 26.45
N SER A 660 -42.20 -22.85 26.83
CA SER A 660 -43.38 -22.04 26.48
C SER A 660 -43.44 -21.73 24.97
N HIS A 661 -42.28 -21.64 24.33
CA HIS A 661 -42.12 -21.15 22.97
C HIS A 661 -42.91 -21.94 21.89
N PRO A 662 -42.88 -23.29 21.82
CA PRO A 662 -43.58 -24.04 20.77
C PRO A 662 -45.11 -23.98 20.85
N LEU A 663 -45.66 -23.97 22.08
CA LEU A 663 -47.10 -23.87 22.32
C LEU A 663 -47.63 -22.49 21.91
N GLU A 664 -46.87 -21.43 22.21
CA GLU A 664 -47.21 -20.07 21.83
C GLU A 664 -47.12 -19.85 20.30
N VAL A 665 -46.18 -20.52 19.60
CA VAL A 665 -46.12 -20.52 18.11
C VAL A 665 -47.37 -21.15 17.51
N GLN A 666 -47.79 -22.31 18.03
CA GLN A 666 -49.00 -23.00 17.56
C GLN A 666 -50.26 -22.16 17.76
N GLN A 667 -50.43 -21.52 18.93
CA GLN A 667 -51.57 -20.64 19.21
C GLN A 667 -51.60 -19.41 18.28
N THR A 668 -50.43 -18.82 18.02
CA THR A 668 -50.30 -17.66 17.11
C THR A 668 -50.74 -18.04 15.70
N LEU A 669 -50.30 -19.19 15.18
CA LEU A 669 -50.66 -19.67 13.84
C LEU A 669 -52.14 -20.02 13.71
N VAL A 670 -52.73 -20.66 14.72
CA VAL A 670 -54.17 -20.92 14.74
C VAL A 670 -54.95 -19.61 14.72
N GLY A 671 -54.50 -18.59 15.45
CA GLY A 671 -55.08 -17.25 15.41
C GLY A 671 -55.03 -16.63 14.01
N VAL A 672 -53.89 -16.68 13.33
CA VAL A 672 -53.74 -16.16 11.96
C VAL A 672 -54.63 -16.93 10.97
N LEU A 673 -54.58 -18.26 10.98
CA LEU A 673 -55.31 -19.11 10.03
C LEU A 673 -56.84 -19.01 10.24
N LYS A 674 -57.33 -19.06 11.48
CA LYS A 674 -58.77 -18.98 11.77
C LYS A 674 -59.30 -17.55 11.77
N ASN A 675 -58.65 -16.64 12.51
CA ASN A 675 -59.20 -15.31 12.78
C ASN A 675 -58.90 -14.31 11.64
N GLU A 676 -57.69 -14.34 11.07
CA GLU A 676 -57.31 -13.40 9.99
C GLU A 676 -57.70 -13.92 8.60
N LEU A 677 -57.60 -15.24 8.37
CA LEU A 677 -57.83 -15.85 7.05
C LEU A 677 -59.16 -16.59 6.91
N GLY A 678 -59.83 -16.94 8.02
CA GLY A 678 -61.11 -17.66 7.99
C GLY A 678 -61.00 -19.12 7.55
N LEU A 679 -59.82 -19.72 7.65
CA LEU A 679 -59.57 -21.12 7.33
C LEU A 679 -59.95 -22.01 8.52
N ASP A 680 -60.54 -23.18 8.24
CA ASP A 680 -60.82 -24.17 9.26
C ASP A 680 -59.55 -25.00 9.54
N VAL A 681 -59.15 -25.00 10.81
CA VAL A 681 -57.92 -25.64 11.28
C VAL A 681 -58.27 -26.69 12.32
N MET A 682 -57.96 -27.94 12.01
CA MET A 682 -58.05 -29.06 12.94
C MET A 682 -56.71 -29.26 13.65
N THR A 683 -56.74 -29.30 14.98
CA THR A 683 -55.60 -29.68 15.81
C THR A 683 -55.67 -31.19 16.08
N GLY A 684 -54.75 -31.98 15.54
CA GLY A 684 -54.77 -33.44 15.68
C GLY A 684 -53.43 -34.01 16.12
N HIS A 685 -53.44 -35.00 17.02
CA HIS A 685 -52.30 -35.87 17.31
C HIS A 685 -52.46 -37.13 16.47
N ARG A 686 -51.48 -37.49 15.64
CA ARG A 686 -51.51 -38.76 14.90
C ARG A 686 -50.32 -39.62 15.31
N ALA A 687 -50.61 -40.73 15.99
CA ALA A 687 -49.72 -41.88 16.05
C ALA A 687 -49.71 -42.54 14.66
N LEU A 688 -48.60 -42.41 13.93
CA LEU A 688 -48.35 -43.23 12.76
C LEU A 688 -48.03 -44.64 13.25
N CYS A 689 -49.03 -45.55 13.19
CA CYS A 689 -48.92 -46.96 12.79
C CYS A 689 -50.11 -47.79 13.30
N SER A 690 -50.87 -48.38 12.37
CA SER A 690 -51.62 -49.62 12.59
C SER A 690 -51.99 -50.19 11.22
N GLY A 691 -51.04 -50.86 10.59
CA GLY A 691 -51.28 -51.73 9.45
C GLY A 691 -52.13 -52.92 9.88
N ARG A 692 -53.23 -53.14 9.16
CA ARG A 692 -54.12 -54.29 9.32
C ARG A 692 -53.44 -55.51 8.68
N ALA A 693 -53.02 -56.47 9.49
CA ALA A 693 -52.52 -57.76 9.00
C ALA A 693 -53.67 -58.66 8.54
N PRO A 694 -53.52 -59.45 7.46
CA PRO A 694 -54.29 -60.67 7.24
C PRO A 694 -53.48 -61.93 7.63
N PRO A 695 -54.13 -63.10 7.78
CA PRO A 695 -53.52 -64.28 8.40
C PRO A 695 -52.88 -65.26 7.40
N HIS A 696 -51.85 -65.96 7.91
CA HIS A 696 -51.30 -67.29 7.57
C HIS A 696 -51.30 -67.80 6.11
N SER A 697 -50.10 -68.12 5.59
CA SER A 697 -49.66 -69.52 5.38
C SER A 697 -48.20 -69.64 4.83
N ASP A 698 -47.42 -70.47 5.54
CA ASP A 698 -46.35 -71.38 5.11
C ASP A 698 -45.51 -71.17 3.83
N SER A 699 -44.21 -71.02 4.04
CA SER A 699 -43.18 -72.05 3.76
C SER A 699 -41.91 -71.59 3.04
N ALA A 700 -40.79 -72.08 3.59
CA ALA A 700 -39.58 -72.55 2.92
C ALA A 700 -38.53 -71.54 2.36
N LEU A 701 -37.41 -71.50 3.10
CA LEU A 701 -36.06 -71.87 2.64
C LEU A 701 -35.36 -71.02 1.56
N ARG A 702 -34.38 -70.21 1.99
CA ARG A 702 -32.91 -70.45 1.83
C ARG A 702 -32.12 -69.14 2.01
N SER A 703 -31.21 -69.16 2.99
CA SER A 703 -29.96 -68.38 3.00
C SER A 703 -28.93 -69.03 2.03
N PRO A 704 -27.66 -68.57 1.89
CA PRO A 704 -26.94 -67.46 2.54
C PRO A 704 -25.99 -66.67 1.58
N THR A 705 -25.03 -65.92 2.16
CA THR A 705 -23.61 -65.72 1.72
C THR A 705 -23.29 -64.61 0.68
N VAL A 706 -22.24 -63.76 0.78
CA VAL A 706 -21.13 -63.43 1.74
C VAL A 706 -20.63 -61.99 1.40
N LEU A 707 -20.02 -61.32 2.39
CA LEU A 707 -18.78 -60.46 2.37
C LEU A 707 -19.03 -59.14 3.11
N GLU A 708 -18.61 -59.03 4.38
CA GLU A 708 -17.23 -58.67 4.84
C GLU A 708 -16.82 -57.27 4.37
N MET A 709 -16.22 -56.38 5.15
CA MET A 709 -15.92 -56.26 6.57
C MET A 709 -15.33 -54.84 6.72
N THR A 710 -15.85 -54.06 7.67
CA THR A 710 -15.09 -53.22 8.64
C THR A 710 -13.98 -52.27 8.13
N GLU A 711 -13.97 -50.99 8.49
CA GLU A 711 -13.63 -50.39 9.80
C GLU A 711 -13.83 -48.85 9.68
N VAL A 712 -13.99 -47.98 10.68
CA VAL A 712 -14.17 -47.96 12.15
C VAL A 712 -14.57 -46.49 12.42
N VAL A 713 -15.80 -46.24 12.91
CA VAL A 713 -16.12 -45.76 14.27
C VAL A 713 -15.51 -44.39 14.62
N GLU A 714 -16.35 -43.37 14.71
CA GLU A 714 -16.50 -42.64 15.98
C GLU A 714 -17.99 -42.43 16.30
N ASP A 715 -18.28 -42.74 17.54
CA ASP A 715 -19.56 -43.13 18.11
C ASP A 715 -20.28 -41.89 18.66
N TYR A 716 -21.54 -41.68 18.25
CA TYR A 716 -22.56 -41.07 19.10
C TYR A 716 -23.83 -41.92 18.98
N THR A 717 -23.72 -43.18 19.41
CA THR A 717 -24.89 -43.89 19.89
C THR A 717 -25.48 -43.14 21.09
N HIS A 718 -26.74 -42.72 20.99
CA HIS A 718 -27.75 -42.82 22.05
C HIS A 718 -29.05 -42.12 21.61
N LEU A 719 -30.01 -42.93 21.16
CA LEU A 719 -31.39 -43.05 21.69
C LEU A 719 -32.38 -43.40 20.58
N ALA A 720 -32.54 -44.70 20.35
CA ALA A 720 -33.84 -45.25 20.06
C ALA A 720 -34.80 -44.87 21.20
N ARG A 721 -35.59 -43.81 21.00
CA ARG A 721 -36.75 -43.45 21.81
C ARG A 721 -37.96 -43.43 20.89
N ARG A 722 -39.05 -44.05 21.37
CA ARG A 722 -40.41 -44.10 20.80
C ARG A 722 -40.82 -42.79 20.10
N PRO A 723 -41.70 -42.82 19.07
CA PRO A 723 -42.15 -41.60 18.42
C PRO A 723 -42.87 -40.74 19.46
N ARG A 724 -42.26 -39.60 19.83
CA ARG A 724 -42.90 -38.60 20.67
C ARG A 724 -44.02 -37.94 19.87
N ASP A 725 -45.19 -37.83 20.48
CA ASP A 725 -46.39 -37.22 19.89
C ASP A 725 -46.07 -35.86 19.25
N LEU A 726 -46.27 -35.76 17.93
CA LEU A 726 -46.06 -34.55 17.16
C LEU A 726 -47.36 -33.75 17.10
N GLY A 727 -47.35 -32.51 17.60
CA GLY A 727 -48.45 -31.57 17.38
C GLY A 727 -48.56 -31.19 15.90
N VAL A 728 -49.69 -31.50 15.27
CA VAL A 728 -49.97 -31.22 13.85
C VAL A 728 -51.20 -30.31 13.73
N LEU A 729 -51.09 -29.26 12.91
CA LEU A 729 -52.23 -28.49 12.43
C LEU A 729 -52.59 -28.97 11.03
N LYS A 730 -53.88 -29.15 10.77
CA LYS A 730 -54.40 -29.58 9.48
C LYS A 730 -55.39 -28.54 8.98
N VAL A 731 -55.14 -27.97 7.80
CA VAL A 731 -56.09 -27.11 7.09
C VAL A 731 -56.76 -27.96 6.01
N THR A 732 -58.09 -28.06 6.05
CA THR A 732 -58.82 -28.96 5.15
C THR A 732 -58.83 -28.41 3.73
N ARG A 733 -58.76 -29.32 2.75
CA ARG A 733 -58.87 -29.00 1.32
C ARG A 733 -60.13 -28.19 1.03
N ASP A 734 -61.27 -28.61 1.57
CA ASP A 734 -62.55 -27.93 1.36
C ASP A 734 -62.52 -26.49 1.88
N SER A 735 -61.92 -26.26 3.05
CA SER A 735 -61.76 -24.92 3.60
C SER A 735 -60.80 -24.07 2.77
N LEU A 736 -59.70 -24.64 2.29
CA LEU A 736 -58.73 -23.97 1.43
C LEU A 736 -59.34 -23.61 0.06
N GLN A 737 -60.11 -24.52 -0.53
CA GLN A 737 -60.80 -24.32 -1.80
C GLN A 737 -61.93 -23.28 -1.67
N GLN A 738 -62.70 -23.32 -0.57
CA GLN A 738 -63.67 -22.27 -0.25
C GLN A 738 -63.00 -20.92 -0.03
N TRP A 739 -61.86 -20.87 0.66
CA TRP A 739 -61.10 -19.64 0.87
C TRP A 739 -60.62 -19.02 -0.45
N LEU A 740 -60.13 -19.85 -1.38
CA LEU A 740 -59.72 -19.42 -2.72
C LEU A 740 -60.90 -18.95 -3.58
N GLN A 741 -62.02 -19.69 -3.55
CA GLN A 741 -63.24 -19.37 -4.32
C GLN A 741 -64.00 -18.14 -3.78
N LYS A 742 -64.11 -18.00 -2.46
CA LYS A 742 -64.81 -16.89 -1.79
C LYS A 742 -64.08 -15.55 -1.97
N LYS A 743 -62.76 -15.61 -2.21
CA LYS A 743 -61.94 -14.42 -2.51
C LYS A 743 -61.69 -14.20 -4.01
N SER A 744 -61.91 -15.18 -4.90
CA SER A 744 -61.95 -14.94 -6.35
C SER A 744 -63.28 -14.31 -6.79
N SER A 745 -64.38 -14.62 -6.10
CA SER A 745 -65.72 -14.04 -6.34
C SER A 745 -65.93 -12.64 -5.72
N GLN A 746 -64.98 -12.14 -4.92
CA GLN A 746 -64.92 -10.74 -4.45
C GLN A 746 -63.99 -9.86 -5.30
N GLY A 747 -63.50 -10.38 -6.44
CA GLY A 747 -62.73 -9.65 -7.44
C GLY A 747 -63.42 -9.67 -8.79
N ILE A 748 -64.48 -8.87 -8.93
CA ILE A 748 -64.80 -8.15 -10.17
C ILE A 748 -64.72 -6.67 -9.83
#